data_AF-A0ABD5N651-F1
#
_entry.id   AF-A0ABD5N651-F1
#
_cell.length_a   1.000
_cell.length_b   1.000
_cell.length_c   1.000
_cell.angle_alpha   90.00
_cell.angle_beta   90.00
_cell.angle_gamma   90.00
#
_symmetry.space_group_name_H-M   'P 1'
#
loop_
_entity.id
_entity.type
_entity.pdbx_description
1 polymer ?
#
loop_
_entity_poly.entity_id
_entity_poly.type
_entity_poly.pdbx_seq_one_letter_code
_entity_poly.pdbx_strand_id
1 'polypeptide(L)'
;MKKSRKLIQKYVTGSLSVGIPDSEIKRDLLNWGYTDSEVTELLAYYSTRITPKTHSKELIDSYVIESMSQGSRKRSIKNDLLKWGYTPNEAELLIEEHSKKQFPLIPIILITFISIIGFTILFGPKLTGLVTVTKIVDFDENINLIYSQDDSFTWTPSEEGPLESLYLGGEIEGTGEVKVILKYQGESYTILDSANLIRIPPDIDDVTKVENSSDINFNLIYGNDPKFDPENDGQEPQEGIIDISIDNFNTDIEIKEENLCTRWKIFSQEELTSTEICNGNEMCCNFIDLAPTNENWDNDFYLNYGKYDSTTNNIISAQILYVDYSVDPENPHSEVFYSDWINILASFTQDTISFSNECIDTCNLPSLDGSRYRLEILVNDAKLTINNISYSKTQKTVNHLPEFINIPDITLEYGTSKTIDLSDYAYDDDNDQLSFYYSTGENILIDIDGNLATISHIEDFIGTDYIFFIANDTESVGVSNTIKVVVTEIVKEVEISEESIQGQAIIGKPVTWIKKISLNESTHNLKIPLTEAATNITVTETIGNFKDKIDENSLRIIEKGVEKTLNEYETETKLKNINDRIKILNLKKRGVVLEKDKVKDINKEIVDLGSEANRLTTYATKSVSQPSWFESLMEWIIGITGFATVDEIKPEPELIIEDHVQDLEITYETPPPEAIEKDLGNNRKRITITSETHYENVFAFTDVNNLPRNSFRLYWIKDT
;
A
#
# COMPACT_ATOMS: atom_id res chain seq x y z
N MET A 1 23.57 48.28 49.58
CA MET A 1 23.74 49.22 48.44
C MET A 1 23.19 48.54 47.20
N LYS A 2 22.22 49.17 46.53
CA LYS A 2 21.57 48.61 45.33
C LYS A 2 22.62 48.39 44.23
N LYS A 3 22.73 47.15 43.75
CA LYS A 3 23.63 46.76 42.63
C LYS A 3 23.14 47.41 41.32
N SER A 4 24.04 47.62 40.36
CA SER A 4 23.70 48.33 39.11
C SER A 4 22.68 47.54 38.25
N ARG A 5 21.83 48.23 37.49
CA ARG A 5 20.77 47.61 36.65
C ARG A 5 21.30 46.53 35.70
N LYS A 6 22.51 46.74 35.14
CA LYS A 6 23.17 45.77 34.25
C LYS A 6 23.58 44.48 34.98
N LEU A 7 23.99 44.58 36.25
CA LEU A 7 24.34 43.41 37.05
C LEU A 7 23.09 42.62 37.46
N ILE A 8 21.98 43.32 37.71
CA ILE A 8 20.71 42.71 38.08
C ILE A 8 20.05 42.06 36.88
N GLN A 9 20.06 42.70 35.71
CA GLN A 9 19.61 42.04 34.48
C GLN A 9 20.42 40.77 34.24
N LYS A 10 21.76 40.84 34.25
CA LYS A 10 22.62 39.67 34.03
C LYS A 10 22.41 38.57 35.08
N TYR A 11 22.17 38.92 36.33
CA TYR A 11 21.90 37.96 37.40
C TYR A 11 20.49 37.38 37.28
N VAL A 12 19.44 38.18 37.07
CA VAL A 12 18.06 37.71 37.00
C VAL A 12 17.79 36.95 35.72
N THR A 13 18.19 37.44 34.54
CA THR A 13 18.02 36.67 33.29
C THR A 13 18.94 35.47 33.23
N GLY A 14 20.17 35.57 33.79
CA GLY A 14 21.08 34.44 33.92
C GLY A 14 20.49 33.35 34.80
N SER A 15 20.10 33.68 36.03
CA SER A 15 19.48 32.77 37.00
C SER A 15 18.17 32.15 36.48
N LEU A 16 17.32 32.91 35.78
CA LEU A 16 16.11 32.39 35.15
C LEU A 16 16.42 31.49 33.94
N SER A 17 17.44 31.80 33.15
CA SER A 17 17.85 30.99 31.98
C SER A 17 18.50 29.63 32.34
N VAL A 18 19.07 29.50 33.55
CA VAL A 18 19.57 28.24 34.12
C VAL A 18 18.65 27.63 35.19
N GLY A 19 17.40 28.10 35.30
CA GLY A 19 16.32 27.42 36.05
C GLY A 19 16.26 27.65 37.56
N ILE A 20 16.88 28.71 38.10
CA ILE A 20 16.85 29.02 39.55
C ILE A 20 15.45 29.51 39.96
N PRO A 21 14.83 28.99 41.05
CA PRO A 21 13.48 29.37 41.46
C PRO A 21 13.33 30.85 41.83
N ASP A 22 12.22 31.48 41.41
CA ASP A 22 11.90 32.88 41.69
C ASP A 22 11.97 33.27 43.17
N SER A 23 11.65 32.34 44.09
CA SER A 23 11.72 32.56 45.53
C SER A 23 13.16 32.76 46.04
N GLU A 24 14.13 32.13 45.40
CA GLU A 24 15.55 32.24 45.72
C GLU A 24 16.15 33.51 45.13
N ILE A 25 15.80 33.84 43.88
CA ILE A 25 16.15 35.11 43.23
C ILE A 25 15.55 36.29 44.02
N LYS A 26 14.29 36.17 44.47
CA LYS A 26 13.62 37.18 45.30
C LYS A 26 14.34 37.39 46.63
N ARG A 27 14.75 36.32 47.31
CA ARG A 27 15.52 36.40 48.58
C ARG A 27 16.85 37.13 48.38
N ASP A 28 17.57 36.83 47.31
CA ASP A 28 18.87 37.46 47.03
C ASP A 28 18.72 38.95 46.65
N LEU A 29 17.68 39.30 45.88
CA LEU A 29 17.40 40.70 45.53
C LEU A 29 16.92 41.53 46.73
N LEU A 30 16.12 40.96 47.64
CA LEU A 30 15.73 41.61 48.90
C LEU A 30 16.96 41.84 49.79
N ASN A 31 17.86 40.85 49.89
CA ASN A 31 19.14 40.98 50.59
C ASN A 31 20.06 42.03 49.95
N TRP A 32 19.91 42.31 48.65
CA TRP A 32 20.60 43.40 47.95
C TRP A 32 19.95 44.78 48.15
N GLY A 33 18.85 44.85 48.90
CA GLY A 33 18.19 46.08 49.35
C GLY A 33 17.09 46.60 48.43
N TYR A 34 16.45 45.73 47.63
CA TYR A 34 15.26 46.05 46.84
C TYR A 34 13.99 45.85 47.67
N THR A 35 12.93 46.63 47.39
CA THR A 35 11.64 46.49 48.09
C THR A 35 10.76 45.42 47.41
N ASP A 36 9.80 44.85 48.14
CA ASP A 36 9.00 43.72 47.62
C ASP A 36 8.20 44.06 46.36
N SER A 37 7.71 45.31 46.27
CA SER A 37 7.03 45.85 45.07
C SER A 37 7.98 45.94 43.87
N GLU A 38 9.20 46.46 44.06
CA GLU A 38 10.22 46.59 43.00
C GLU A 38 10.74 45.23 42.50
N VAL A 39 10.88 44.24 43.39
CA VAL A 39 11.32 42.88 42.99
C VAL A 39 10.25 42.19 42.17
N THR A 40 8.99 42.37 42.54
CA THR A 40 7.85 41.77 41.82
C THR A 40 7.70 42.37 40.41
N GLU A 41 7.90 43.69 40.26
CA GLU A 41 7.89 44.36 38.94
C GLU A 41 9.09 43.94 38.06
N LEU A 42 10.28 43.75 38.64
CA LEU A 42 11.47 43.28 37.93
C LEU A 42 11.38 41.82 37.46
N LEU A 43 10.82 40.92 38.28
CA LEU A 43 10.61 39.53 37.88
C LEU A 43 9.57 39.43 36.77
N ALA A 44 8.46 40.17 36.85
CA ALA A 44 7.44 40.22 35.80
C ALA A 44 7.97 40.81 34.47
N TYR A 45 8.85 41.82 34.54
CA TYR A 45 9.47 42.47 33.38
C TYR A 45 10.48 41.57 32.63
N TYR A 46 11.16 40.66 33.34
CA TYR A 46 12.13 39.74 32.74
C TYR A 46 11.56 38.35 32.46
N SER A 47 10.49 37.91 33.14
CA SER A 47 9.81 36.64 32.86
C SER A 47 8.94 36.70 31.59
N THR A 48 8.33 37.86 31.29
CA THR A 48 7.56 38.08 30.05
C THR A 48 8.42 38.26 28.79
N ARG A 49 9.75 38.34 28.96
CA ARG A 49 10.76 38.35 27.88
C ARG A 49 11.53 37.03 27.76
N ILE A 50 11.07 35.99 28.45
CA ILE A 50 11.44 34.61 28.19
C ILE A 50 10.28 34.01 27.40
N THR A 51 10.41 33.99 26.07
CA THR A 51 9.48 33.27 25.21
C THR A 51 9.56 31.76 25.47
N PRO A 52 8.44 31.02 25.44
CA PRO A 52 8.36 29.63 25.87
C PRO A 52 8.87 28.70 24.76
N LYS A 53 10.20 28.58 24.69
CA LYS A 53 11.02 27.43 24.21
C LYS A 53 12.52 27.74 24.36
N THR A 54 12.93 28.42 25.44
CA THR A 54 14.29 28.96 25.63
C THR A 54 15.04 28.34 26.82
N HIS A 55 14.87 27.04 27.07
CA HIS A 55 16.01 26.27 27.54
C HIS A 55 16.60 25.60 26.31
N SER A 56 17.92 25.67 26.14
CA SER A 56 18.55 24.84 25.12
C SER A 56 18.28 23.39 25.46
N LYS A 57 18.05 22.58 24.42
CA LYS A 57 17.92 21.12 24.54
C LYS A 57 19.09 20.54 25.35
N GLU A 58 20.31 21.03 25.13
CA GLU A 58 21.50 20.68 25.92
C GLU A 58 21.38 20.92 27.43
N LEU A 59 20.69 21.99 27.88
CA LEU A 59 20.48 22.28 29.30
C LEU A 59 19.43 21.36 29.93
N ILE A 60 18.39 21.02 29.17
CA ILE A 60 17.34 20.08 29.60
C ILE A 60 17.92 18.67 29.65
N ASP A 61 18.65 18.27 28.62
CA ASP A 61 19.34 16.99 28.51
C ASP A 61 20.38 16.85 29.64
N SER A 62 21.18 17.90 29.92
CA SER A 62 22.07 17.92 31.08
C SER A 62 21.34 17.75 32.42
N TYR A 63 20.20 18.43 32.63
CA TYR A 63 19.41 18.30 33.86
C TYR A 63 18.82 16.89 34.04
N VAL A 64 18.29 16.30 32.97
CA VAL A 64 17.73 14.95 32.98
C VAL A 64 18.84 13.91 33.23
N ILE A 65 19.98 14.00 32.53
CA ILE A 65 21.15 13.10 32.69
C ILE A 65 21.72 13.18 34.12
N GLU A 66 21.93 14.40 34.65
CA GLU A 66 22.52 14.60 35.98
C GLU A 66 21.58 14.09 37.09
N SER A 67 20.29 14.39 37.02
CA SER A 67 19.28 13.94 38.00
C SER A 67 19.11 12.42 38.03
N MET A 68 19.22 11.75 36.87
CA MET A 68 19.22 10.29 36.77
C MET A 68 20.52 9.66 37.30
N SER A 69 21.68 10.26 37.04
CA SER A 69 22.99 9.78 37.53
C SER A 69 23.15 9.88 39.07
N GLN A 70 22.43 10.81 39.72
CA GLN A 70 22.39 10.97 41.18
C GLN A 70 21.31 10.12 41.89
N GLY A 71 20.57 9.28 41.16
CA GLY A 71 19.63 8.29 41.73
C GLY A 71 18.20 8.78 41.98
N SER A 72 17.78 9.88 41.37
CA SER A 72 16.41 10.42 41.54
C SER A 72 15.36 9.60 40.78
N ARG A 73 14.13 9.50 41.33
CA ARG A 73 13.03 8.71 40.72
C ARG A 73 12.37 9.46 39.54
N LYS A 74 12.05 8.76 38.42
CA LYS A 74 11.43 9.31 37.19
C LYS A 74 10.21 10.23 37.42
N ARG A 75 9.36 9.90 38.40
CA ARG A 75 8.17 10.70 38.76
C ARG A 75 8.49 12.10 39.31
N SER A 76 9.67 12.29 39.91
CA SER A 76 10.10 13.59 40.43
C SER A 76 10.57 14.52 39.30
N ILE A 77 11.35 13.97 38.35
CA ILE A 77 11.86 14.68 37.17
C ILE A 77 10.69 15.15 36.27
N LYS A 78 9.67 14.30 36.09
CA LYS A 78 8.46 14.61 35.31
C LYS A 78 7.69 15.82 35.87
N ASN A 79 7.60 15.93 37.19
CA ASN A 79 6.87 17.02 37.85
C ASN A 79 7.58 18.38 37.74
N ASP A 80 8.89 18.40 37.46
CA ASP A 80 9.65 19.63 37.31
C ASP A 80 9.66 20.10 35.84
N LEU A 81 9.71 19.18 34.86
CA LEU A 81 9.52 19.50 33.43
C LEU A 81 8.11 20.06 33.13
N LEU A 82 7.07 19.55 33.78
CA LEU A 82 5.70 20.09 33.67
C LEU A 82 5.58 21.55 34.14
N LYS A 83 6.36 21.96 35.15
CA LYS A 83 6.38 23.35 35.64
C LYS A 83 7.15 24.28 34.70
N TRP A 84 7.96 23.73 33.80
CA TRP A 84 8.72 24.46 32.79
C TRP A 84 7.96 24.64 31.47
N GLY A 85 6.67 24.25 31.44
CA GLY A 85 5.77 24.47 30.31
C GLY A 85 5.67 23.30 29.33
N TYR A 86 6.30 22.17 29.64
CA TYR A 86 6.16 20.93 28.88
C TYR A 86 4.86 20.21 29.25
N THR A 87 4.22 19.58 28.27
CA THR A 87 3.03 18.75 28.45
C THR A 87 3.37 17.39 29.09
N PRO A 88 2.38 16.65 29.64
CA PRO A 88 2.61 15.33 30.23
C PRO A 88 3.31 14.32 29.31
N ASN A 89 3.06 14.38 27.99
CA ASN A 89 3.68 13.53 26.98
C ASN A 89 5.10 13.99 26.62
N GLU A 90 5.36 15.30 26.52
CA GLU A 90 6.70 15.85 26.28
C GLU A 90 7.65 15.59 27.47
N ALA A 91 7.14 15.68 28.71
CA ALA A 91 7.93 15.37 29.90
C ALA A 91 8.28 13.87 30.02
N GLU A 92 7.50 12.99 29.39
CA GLU A 92 7.73 11.55 29.36
C GLU A 92 8.78 11.18 28.31
N LEU A 93 8.71 11.77 27.11
CA LEU A 93 9.69 11.62 26.03
C LEU A 93 11.12 12.06 26.45
N LEU A 94 11.25 13.19 27.14
CA LEU A 94 12.56 13.70 27.61
C LEU A 94 13.24 12.81 28.66
N ILE A 95 12.45 12.13 29.51
CA ILE A 95 12.94 11.17 30.53
C ILE A 95 13.28 9.82 29.89
N GLU A 96 12.56 9.42 28.85
CA GLU A 96 12.84 8.18 28.11
C GLU A 96 14.09 8.29 27.23
N GLU A 97 14.31 9.44 26.58
CA GLU A 97 15.50 9.79 25.76
C GLU A 97 16.83 9.56 26.52
N HIS A 98 16.83 9.72 27.86
CA HIS A 98 18.04 9.64 28.69
C HIS A 98 18.09 8.44 29.64
N SER A 99 17.00 7.67 29.77
CA SER A 99 16.95 6.50 30.65
C SER A 99 17.60 5.23 30.08
N LYS A 100 18.06 5.27 28.82
CA LYS A 100 18.60 4.11 28.08
C LYS A 100 20.13 3.97 28.11
N LYS A 101 20.86 4.63 29.02
CA LYS A 101 22.30 4.39 29.17
C LYS A 101 22.67 4.07 30.62
N GLN A 102 22.57 2.78 31.00
CA GLN A 102 23.71 1.99 31.49
C GLN A 102 23.38 0.48 31.68
N PHE A 103 23.99 -0.34 30.80
CA PHE A 103 24.52 -1.72 30.93
C PHE A 103 23.59 -2.93 31.20
N PRO A 104 23.98 -4.21 30.92
CA PRO A 104 25.25 -4.76 30.38
C PRO A 104 25.12 -5.80 29.22
N LEU A 105 26.26 -6.20 28.62
CA LEU A 105 26.50 -7.44 27.82
C LEU A 105 25.50 -7.70 26.67
N ILE A 106 25.77 -7.38 25.41
CA ILE A 106 26.55 -8.22 24.48
C ILE A 106 27.05 -7.32 23.31
N PRO A 107 28.32 -6.84 23.32
CA PRO A 107 28.92 -6.24 22.13
C PRO A 107 30.16 -7.02 21.67
N ILE A 108 30.18 -8.34 21.89
CA ILE A 108 31.26 -9.20 21.35
C ILE A 108 30.76 -9.96 20.14
N ILE A 109 29.49 -10.36 20.07
CA ILE A 109 28.96 -11.11 18.91
C ILE A 109 28.75 -10.19 17.70
N LEU A 110 28.25 -8.96 17.87
CA LEU A 110 28.00 -8.06 16.72
C LEU A 110 29.28 -7.47 16.11
N ILE A 111 30.29 -7.13 16.93
CA ILE A 111 31.58 -6.62 16.43
C ILE A 111 32.43 -7.77 15.87
N THR A 112 32.29 -9.01 16.39
CA THR A 112 32.91 -10.17 15.73
C THR A 112 32.17 -10.53 14.44
N PHE A 113 30.84 -10.40 14.36
CA PHE A 113 30.09 -10.58 13.11
C PHE A 113 30.42 -9.51 12.07
N ILE A 114 30.48 -8.23 12.45
CA ILE A 114 30.83 -7.12 11.54
C ILE A 114 32.31 -7.16 11.16
N SER A 115 33.20 -7.66 12.02
CA SER A 115 34.60 -7.88 11.67
C SER A 115 34.81 -9.13 10.81
N ILE A 116 34.02 -10.19 10.99
CA ILE A 116 34.01 -11.39 10.11
C ILE A 116 33.40 -11.05 8.74
N ILE A 117 32.35 -10.22 8.69
CA ILE A 117 31.71 -9.73 7.46
C ILE A 117 32.60 -8.68 6.77
N GLY A 118 33.20 -7.76 7.52
CA GLY A 118 34.14 -6.78 6.99
C GLY A 118 35.44 -7.40 6.47
N PHE A 119 35.92 -8.49 7.08
CA PHE A 119 37.11 -9.21 6.62
C PHE A 119 36.81 -10.12 5.41
N THR A 120 35.58 -10.60 5.25
CA THR A 120 35.15 -11.37 4.06
C THR A 120 34.87 -10.46 2.86
N ILE A 121 34.33 -9.25 3.07
CA ILE A 121 34.07 -8.28 1.98
C ILE A 121 35.37 -7.67 1.42
N LEU A 122 36.41 -7.50 2.24
CA LEU A 122 37.67 -6.89 1.79
C LEU A 122 38.73 -7.90 1.32
N PHE A 123 38.69 -9.18 1.73
CA PHE A 123 39.72 -10.18 1.36
C PHE A 123 39.25 -11.66 1.25
N GLY A 124 37.95 -11.96 1.16
CA GLY A 124 37.48 -13.35 0.96
C GLY A 124 37.33 -13.74 -0.51
N PRO A 125 37.66 -14.98 -0.93
CA PRO A 125 37.19 -15.49 -2.21
C PRO A 125 35.65 -15.43 -2.21
N LYS A 126 35.03 -15.20 -3.38
CA LYS A 126 33.59 -15.42 -3.56
C LYS A 126 33.28 -16.82 -3.01
N LEU A 127 32.62 -16.90 -1.86
CA LEU A 127 32.10 -18.16 -1.33
C LEU A 127 30.94 -18.55 -2.24
N THR A 128 31.24 -19.30 -3.30
CA THR A 128 30.27 -20.13 -4.01
C THR A 128 29.97 -21.31 -3.07
N GLY A 129 29.23 -21.03 -2.00
CA GLY A 129 28.98 -21.96 -0.91
C GLY A 129 27.82 -22.87 -1.25
N LEU A 130 28.07 -23.96 -1.98
CA LEU A 130 27.13 -25.08 -2.01
C LEU A 130 27.06 -25.66 -0.59
N VAL A 131 25.97 -25.38 0.12
CA VAL A 131 25.68 -26.00 1.42
C VAL A 131 24.87 -27.24 1.16
N THR A 132 25.32 -28.39 1.64
CA THR A 132 24.49 -29.60 1.61
C THR A 132 23.53 -29.55 2.79
N VAL A 133 22.25 -29.40 2.49
CA VAL A 133 21.15 -29.37 3.47
C VAL A 133 20.39 -30.70 3.42
N THR A 134 19.75 -31.05 4.52
CA THR A 134 18.91 -32.25 4.61
C THR A 134 17.44 -31.85 4.53
N LYS A 135 16.77 -32.17 3.43
CA LYS A 135 15.32 -31.92 3.24
C LYS A 135 14.54 -33.24 3.34
N ILE A 136 13.30 -33.17 3.81
CA ILE A 136 12.33 -34.28 3.75
C ILE A 136 11.60 -34.18 2.42
N VAL A 137 11.59 -35.26 1.64
CA VAL A 137 10.96 -35.31 0.32
C VAL A 137 9.90 -36.41 0.32
N ASP A 138 8.74 -36.11 -0.24
CA ASP A 138 7.61 -37.04 -0.38
C ASP A 138 7.65 -37.78 -1.71
N PHE A 139 7.23 -39.05 -1.70
CA PHE A 139 7.24 -39.98 -2.83
C PHE A 139 5.95 -40.79 -2.86
N ASP A 140 5.56 -41.26 -4.04
CA ASP A 140 4.41 -42.14 -4.24
C ASP A 140 4.79 -43.31 -5.15
N GLU A 141 4.47 -44.53 -4.72
CA GLU A 141 4.75 -45.77 -5.43
C GLU A 141 3.49 -46.59 -5.65
N ASN A 142 3.14 -46.84 -6.91
CA ASN A 142 2.07 -47.77 -7.26
C ASN A 142 2.56 -49.22 -7.12
N ILE A 143 1.92 -50.00 -6.25
CA ILE A 143 2.32 -51.38 -5.93
C ILE A 143 1.24 -52.43 -6.28
N ASN A 144 -0.04 -52.05 -6.32
CA ASN A 144 -1.18 -52.89 -6.71
C ASN A 144 -1.13 -54.32 -6.13
N LEU A 145 -1.01 -54.45 -4.82
CA LEU A 145 -0.94 -55.73 -4.11
C LEU A 145 -2.33 -56.15 -3.63
N ILE A 146 -2.62 -57.46 -3.67
CA ILE A 146 -3.92 -58.02 -3.27
C ILE A 146 -3.70 -59.15 -2.27
N TYR A 147 -4.43 -59.13 -1.17
CA TYR A 147 -4.36 -60.10 -0.08
C TYR A 147 -5.76 -60.57 0.33
N SER A 148 -5.94 -61.87 0.52
CA SER A 148 -7.19 -62.48 1.01
C SER A 148 -6.97 -63.34 2.27
N GLN A 149 -5.76 -63.32 2.82
CA GLN A 149 -5.33 -64.02 4.02
C GLN A 149 -4.09 -63.33 4.59
N ASP A 150 -3.70 -63.67 5.82
CA ASP A 150 -2.47 -63.17 6.44
C ASP A 150 -1.24 -63.42 5.57
N ASP A 151 -0.40 -62.40 5.41
CA ASP A 151 0.86 -62.48 4.66
C ASP A 151 1.87 -61.41 5.12
N SER A 152 3.06 -61.37 4.53
CA SER A 152 4.01 -60.28 4.72
C SER A 152 4.70 -59.86 3.43
N PHE A 153 4.84 -58.56 3.25
CA PHE A 153 5.49 -57.95 2.09
C PHE A 153 6.78 -57.25 2.52
N THR A 154 7.88 -57.46 1.79
CA THR A 154 9.10 -56.68 1.99
C THR A 154 9.18 -55.59 0.93
N TRP A 155 8.99 -54.36 1.38
CA TRP A 155 9.06 -53.17 0.56
C TRP A 155 10.48 -52.58 0.59
N THR A 156 10.99 -52.22 -0.58
CA THR A 156 12.23 -51.46 -0.73
C THR A 156 11.87 -50.14 -1.41
N PRO A 157 11.94 -49.00 -0.69
CA PRO A 157 11.68 -47.70 -1.29
C PRO A 157 12.64 -47.46 -2.45
N SER A 158 12.16 -46.84 -3.52
CA SER A 158 12.94 -46.51 -4.71
C SER A 158 14.10 -45.56 -4.42
N GLU A 159 13.93 -44.69 -3.43
CA GLU A 159 14.88 -43.64 -3.06
C GLU A 159 15.69 -43.97 -1.80
N GLU A 160 16.94 -43.50 -1.76
CA GLU A 160 17.83 -43.65 -0.60
C GLU A 160 17.50 -42.62 0.50
N GLY A 161 17.90 -42.93 1.75
CA GLY A 161 17.73 -42.06 2.91
C GLY A 161 16.81 -42.62 4.00
N PRO A 162 16.85 -42.05 5.23
CA PRO A 162 15.98 -42.44 6.32
C PRO A 162 14.50 -42.18 6.02
N LEU A 163 13.62 -43.10 6.44
CA LEU A 163 12.17 -43.00 6.28
C LEU A 163 11.53 -42.20 7.43
N GLU A 164 10.84 -41.12 7.07
CA GLU A 164 10.20 -40.17 8.00
C GLU A 164 8.68 -40.39 8.10
N SER A 165 8.02 -40.87 7.04
CA SER A 165 6.60 -41.23 7.09
C SER A 165 6.23 -42.29 6.04
N LEU A 166 5.08 -42.96 6.25
CA LEU A 166 4.54 -44.00 5.36
C LEU A 166 3.01 -44.05 5.45
N TYR A 167 2.34 -44.08 4.30
CA TYR A 167 0.90 -44.08 4.12
C TYR A 167 0.49 -45.12 3.08
N LEU A 168 -0.72 -45.64 3.17
CA LEU A 168 -1.29 -46.58 2.20
C LEU A 168 -2.57 -46.03 1.59
N GLY A 169 -2.76 -46.29 0.29
CA GLY A 169 -4.03 -46.12 -0.40
C GLY A 169 -4.49 -47.42 -1.02
N GLY A 170 -5.78 -47.69 -0.99
CA GLY A 170 -6.31 -49.00 -1.35
C GLY A 170 -7.81 -49.17 -1.11
N GLU A 171 -8.25 -50.42 -1.15
CA GLU A 171 -9.64 -50.84 -1.00
C GLU A 171 -9.73 -52.11 -0.17
N ILE A 172 -10.79 -52.24 0.62
CA ILE A 172 -11.12 -53.44 1.39
C ILE A 172 -12.47 -53.93 0.90
N GLU A 173 -12.52 -55.14 0.34
CA GLU A 173 -13.75 -55.83 -0.06
C GLU A 173 -14.14 -56.85 1.04
N GLY A 174 -15.42 -56.87 1.43
CA GLY A 174 -15.99 -57.80 2.40
C GLY A 174 -16.22 -57.21 3.80
N THR A 175 -16.81 -58.02 4.67
CA THR A 175 -17.25 -57.60 6.02
C THR A 175 -16.19 -57.74 7.11
N GLY A 176 -15.09 -58.41 6.80
CA GLY A 176 -14.03 -58.73 7.73
C GLY A 176 -13.07 -57.58 8.11
N GLU A 177 -12.09 -57.91 8.96
CA GLU A 177 -11.11 -56.96 9.51
C GLU A 177 -9.75 -57.08 8.81
N VAL A 178 -9.11 -55.92 8.59
CA VAL A 178 -7.79 -55.81 7.98
C VAL A 178 -6.89 -54.92 8.83
N LYS A 179 -5.66 -55.38 9.06
CA LYS A 179 -4.62 -54.60 9.73
C LYS A 179 -3.29 -54.71 9.00
N VAL A 180 -2.60 -53.58 8.81
CA VAL A 180 -1.28 -53.53 8.18
C VAL A 180 -0.27 -52.90 9.15
N ILE A 181 0.84 -53.60 9.39
CA ILE A 181 1.85 -53.22 10.39
C ILE A 181 3.24 -53.17 9.75
N LEU A 182 3.93 -52.04 9.88
CA LEU A 182 5.35 -51.90 9.56
C LEU A 182 6.21 -52.47 10.69
N LYS A 183 7.12 -53.39 10.37
CA LYS A 183 8.11 -53.95 11.29
C LYS A 183 9.51 -53.44 10.97
N TYR A 184 10.18 -52.85 11.95
CA TYR A 184 11.57 -52.38 11.80
C TYR A 184 12.37 -52.57 13.10
N GLN A 185 13.50 -53.29 13.02
CA GLN A 185 14.44 -53.52 14.12
C GLN A 185 13.82 -53.98 15.47
N GLY A 186 12.69 -54.69 15.43
CA GLY A 186 12.00 -55.18 16.64
C GLY A 186 10.83 -54.30 17.10
N GLU A 187 10.72 -53.08 16.56
CA GLU A 187 9.57 -52.19 16.77
C GLU A 187 8.48 -52.44 15.72
N SER A 188 7.24 -52.08 16.08
CA SER A 188 6.05 -52.24 15.23
C SER A 188 5.28 -50.93 15.15
N TYR A 189 4.94 -50.51 13.94
CA TYR A 189 4.17 -49.30 13.68
C TYR A 189 2.94 -49.69 12.86
N THR A 190 1.74 -49.44 13.38
CA THR A 190 0.50 -49.71 12.66
C THR A 190 0.31 -48.67 11.57
N ILE A 191 -0.02 -49.11 10.35
CA ILE A 191 -0.32 -48.21 9.23
C ILE A 191 -1.83 -48.09 9.04
N LEU A 192 -2.52 -49.24 8.99
CA LEU A 192 -3.96 -49.34 8.71
C LEU A 192 -4.61 -50.27 9.73
N ASP A 193 -5.78 -49.88 10.21
CA ASP A 193 -6.67 -50.70 11.03
C ASP A 193 -8.13 -50.43 10.60
N SER A 194 -8.74 -51.38 9.91
CA SER A 194 -10.05 -51.21 9.25
C SER A 194 -11.20 -50.96 10.22
N ALA A 195 -11.03 -51.29 11.51
CA ALA A 195 -12.01 -51.00 12.55
C ALA A 195 -12.27 -49.49 12.75
N ASN A 196 -11.37 -48.64 12.25
CA ASN A 196 -11.48 -47.18 12.35
C ASN A 196 -12.07 -46.50 11.11
N LEU A 197 -12.41 -47.26 10.05
CA LEU A 197 -12.95 -46.70 8.80
C LEU A 197 -14.49 -46.65 8.84
N ILE A 198 -15.08 -45.50 8.49
CA ILE A 198 -16.54 -45.28 8.45
C ILE A 198 -17.09 -45.74 7.10
N ARG A 199 -18.13 -46.59 7.10
CA ARG A 199 -18.88 -46.97 5.90
C ARG A 199 -19.93 -45.91 5.58
N ILE A 200 -19.92 -45.37 4.36
CA ILE A 200 -20.93 -44.40 3.90
C ILE A 200 -21.74 -45.06 2.77
N PRO A 201 -23.04 -45.31 2.95
CA PRO A 201 -23.92 -45.80 1.88
C PRO A 201 -24.19 -44.71 0.83
N PRO A 202 -24.30 -45.05 -0.46
CA PRO A 202 -24.67 -44.12 -1.52
C PRO A 202 -26.20 -43.89 -1.57
N ASP A 203 -26.59 -42.62 -1.48
CA ASP A 203 -27.95 -42.09 -1.54
C ASP A 203 -28.45 -41.99 -3.00
N ILE A 204 -29.58 -42.61 -3.35
CA ILE A 204 -30.21 -42.43 -4.68
C ILE A 204 -31.75 -42.33 -4.56
N ASP A 205 -32.26 -41.19 -5.04
CA ASP A 205 -33.66 -40.80 -5.09
C ASP A 205 -34.58 -41.69 -5.97
N ASP A 206 -35.78 -41.89 -5.39
CA ASP A 206 -37.10 -42.33 -5.87
C ASP A 206 -37.41 -42.22 -7.38
N VAL A 207 -37.89 -43.33 -7.99
CA VAL A 207 -38.36 -43.40 -9.39
C VAL A 207 -39.85 -43.71 -9.47
N THR A 208 -40.61 -42.63 -9.72
CA THR A 208 -41.82 -42.48 -10.56
C THR A 208 -42.98 -43.48 -10.45
N LYS A 209 -44.09 -42.98 -9.90
CA LYS A 209 -45.47 -43.45 -10.12
C LYS A 209 -45.86 -43.44 -11.62
N VAL A 210 -46.40 -44.56 -12.10
CA VAL A 210 -47.10 -44.67 -13.39
C VAL A 210 -48.60 -44.80 -13.11
N GLU A 211 -49.42 -43.95 -13.73
CA GLU A 211 -50.89 -44.09 -13.68
C GLU A 211 -51.32 -45.26 -14.57
N ASN A 212 -51.87 -46.32 -13.98
CA ASN A 212 -52.44 -47.47 -14.68
C ASN A 212 -53.89 -47.23 -15.08
N SER A 213 -54.28 -47.84 -16.21
CA SER A 213 -55.64 -47.79 -16.79
C SER A 213 -56.28 -49.18 -16.89
N SER A 214 -55.98 -50.07 -15.95
CA SER A 214 -56.52 -51.45 -15.89
C SER A 214 -57.65 -51.58 -14.85
N ASP A 215 -58.48 -52.62 -14.97
CA ASP A 215 -59.60 -52.90 -14.04
C ASP A 215 -59.12 -53.25 -12.61
N ILE A 216 -57.87 -53.72 -12.49
CA ILE A 216 -57.14 -53.96 -11.23
C ILE A 216 -55.94 -53.02 -11.17
N ASN A 217 -55.82 -52.22 -10.11
CA ASN A 217 -54.75 -51.25 -9.91
C ASN A 217 -54.04 -51.48 -8.57
N PHE A 218 -52.73 -51.30 -8.54
CA PHE A 218 -51.89 -51.39 -7.35
C PHE A 218 -50.56 -50.68 -7.60
N ASN A 219 -49.79 -50.47 -6.53
CA ASN A 219 -48.42 -49.97 -6.57
C ASN A 219 -47.49 -50.99 -5.90
N LEU A 220 -46.20 -50.93 -6.25
CA LEU A 220 -45.14 -51.57 -5.49
C LEU A 220 -44.46 -50.53 -4.61
N ILE A 221 -44.19 -50.90 -3.37
CA ILE A 221 -43.38 -50.13 -2.43
C ILE A 221 -42.35 -51.06 -1.79
N TYR A 222 -41.26 -50.52 -1.28
CA TYR A 222 -40.40 -51.25 -0.35
C TYR A 222 -41.15 -51.46 0.97
N GLY A 223 -40.93 -52.61 1.60
CA GLY A 223 -41.63 -52.98 2.83
C GLY A 223 -41.27 -52.05 3.99
N ASN A 224 -41.84 -52.29 5.16
CA ASN A 224 -41.56 -51.46 6.35
C ASN A 224 -41.07 -52.32 7.53
N ASP A 225 -40.63 -53.56 7.29
CA ASP A 225 -40.04 -54.38 8.35
C ASP A 225 -38.58 -53.91 8.56
N PRO A 226 -38.23 -53.31 9.71
CA PRO A 226 -36.89 -52.74 9.96
C PRO A 226 -35.75 -53.79 9.99
N LYS A 227 -36.06 -55.07 9.72
CA LYS A 227 -35.08 -56.14 9.56
C LYS A 227 -34.60 -56.33 8.12
N PHE A 228 -35.34 -55.83 7.14
CA PHE A 228 -35.13 -56.05 5.71
C PHE A 228 -35.23 -54.69 5.03
N ASP A 229 -34.20 -54.26 4.31
CA ASP A 229 -34.13 -52.91 3.72
C ASP A 229 -34.58 -51.81 4.72
N PRO A 230 -33.88 -51.62 5.86
CA PRO A 230 -34.31 -50.66 6.91
C PRO A 230 -34.49 -49.23 6.41
N GLU A 231 -33.80 -48.89 5.32
CA GLU A 231 -33.82 -47.61 4.61
C GLU A 231 -34.98 -47.49 3.62
N ASN A 232 -35.64 -48.60 3.29
CA ASN A 232 -36.72 -48.74 2.32
C ASN A 232 -36.38 -48.09 0.97
N ASP A 233 -35.17 -48.31 0.46
CA ASP A 233 -34.68 -47.67 -0.77
C ASP A 233 -34.42 -48.68 -1.91
N GLY A 234 -34.58 -49.97 -1.65
CA GLY A 234 -34.31 -51.04 -2.60
C GLY A 234 -32.82 -51.31 -2.82
N GLN A 235 -31.95 -50.87 -1.90
CA GLN A 235 -30.51 -51.10 -1.94
C GLN A 235 -30.04 -51.81 -0.67
N GLU A 236 -29.39 -52.95 -0.83
CA GLU A 236 -28.85 -53.70 0.29
C GLU A 236 -27.43 -54.19 -0.03
N PRO A 237 -26.57 -54.47 0.95
CA PRO A 237 -25.36 -55.27 0.73
C PRO A 237 -25.73 -56.66 0.17
N GLN A 238 -24.80 -57.37 -0.46
CA GLN A 238 -25.07 -58.73 -0.97
C GLN A 238 -25.53 -59.75 0.10
N GLU A 239 -25.29 -59.48 1.39
CA GLU A 239 -25.78 -60.28 2.52
C GLU A 239 -27.20 -59.90 2.98
N GLY A 240 -27.70 -58.77 2.51
CA GLY A 240 -28.98 -58.18 2.88
C GLY A 240 -30.20 -58.78 2.17
N ILE A 241 -31.38 -58.33 2.58
CA ILE A 241 -32.68 -58.78 2.06
C ILE A 241 -33.53 -57.55 1.80
N ILE A 242 -34.05 -57.44 0.58
CA ILE A 242 -34.99 -56.39 0.18
C ILE A 242 -36.41 -56.96 0.26
N ASP A 243 -37.30 -56.31 1.02
CA ASP A 243 -38.72 -56.62 1.08
C ASP A 243 -39.55 -55.67 0.20
N ILE A 244 -40.48 -56.23 -0.57
CA ILE A 244 -41.31 -55.48 -1.51
C ILE A 244 -42.77 -55.82 -1.25
N SER A 245 -43.58 -54.80 -0.98
CA SER A 245 -45.00 -54.93 -0.65
C SER A 245 -45.88 -54.45 -1.79
N ILE A 246 -47.08 -55.04 -1.88
CA ILE A 246 -48.17 -54.54 -2.71
C ILE A 246 -48.93 -53.48 -1.91
N ASP A 247 -49.07 -52.27 -2.47
CA ASP A 247 -49.77 -51.17 -1.81
C ASP A 247 -50.85 -50.57 -2.73
N ASN A 248 -51.82 -49.86 -2.16
CA ASN A 248 -52.92 -49.20 -2.87
C ASN A 248 -53.69 -50.11 -3.84
N PHE A 249 -53.90 -51.38 -3.48
CA PHE A 249 -54.74 -52.27 -4.26
C PHE A 249 -56.18 -51.75 -4.34
N ASN A 250 -56.69 -51.59 -5.57
CA ASN A 250 -58.06 -51.18 -5.83
C ASN A 250 -58.57 -51.78 -7.15
N THR A 251 -59.88 -52.03 -7.22
CA THR A 251 -60.54 -52.68 -8.36
C THR A 251 -61.86 -51.99 -8.67
N ASP A 252 -62.13 -51.76 -9.95
CA ASP A 252 -63.42 -51.21 -10.43
C ASP A 252 -64.45 -52.32 -10.75
N ILE A 253 -64.02 -53.59 -10.64
CA ILE A 253 -64.82 -54.81 -10.87
C ILE A 253 -65.07 -55.57 -9.57
N GLU A 254 -66.24 -56.22 -9.47
CA GLU A 254 -66.60 -57.04 -8.31
C GLU A 254 -65.86 -58.38 -8.38
N ILE A 255 -64.84 -58.54 -7.53
CA ILE A 255 -63.98 -59.72 -7.45
C ILE A 255 -64.01 -60.33 -6.06
N LYS A 256 -63.62 -61.61 -5.99
CA LYS A 256 -63.38 -62.36 -4.75
C LYS A 256 -61.88 -62.45 -4.51
N GLU A 257 -61.39 -61.83 -3.44
CA GLU A 257 -59.95 -61.80 -3.15
C GLU A 257 -59.34 -63.20 -2.99
N GLU A 258 -60.12 -64.20 -2.56
CA GLU A 258 -59.64 -65.58 -2.47
C GLU A 258 -59.25 -66.21 -3.81
N ASN A 259 -59.63 -65.61 -4.94
CA ASN A 259 -59.29 -66.06 -6.29
C ASN A 259 -58.13 -65.25 -6.91
N LEU A 260 -57.51 -64.34 -6.15
CA LEU A 260 -56.37 -63.56 -6.61
C LEU A 260 -55.07 -64.34 -6.50
N CYS A 261 -54.15 -64.03 -7.41
CA CYS A 261 -52.75 -64.38 -7.29
C CYS A 261 -51.86 -63.27 -7.85
N THR A 262 -50.67 -63.11 -7.28
CA THR A 262 -49.64 -62.18 -7.77
C THR A 262 -48.54 -62.96 -8.44
N ARG A 263 -48.33 -62.68 -9.72
CA ARG A 263 -47.18 -63.15 -10.49
C ARG A 263 -46.05 -62.17 -10.32
N TRP A 264 -44.93 -62.64 -9.79
CA TRP A 264 -43.70 -61.88 -9.66
C TRP A 264 -42.71 -62.32 -10.74
N LYS A 265 -42.01 -61.35 -11.33
CA LYS A 265 -40.96 -61.56 -12.31
C LYS A 265 -39.71 -60.81 -11.87
N ILE A 266 -38.61 -61.54 -11.74
CA ILE A 266 -37.31 -61.03 -11.35
C ILE A 266 -36.45 -61.03 -12.60
N PHE A 267 -36.02 -59.85 -13.06
CA PHE A 267 -35.13 -59.72 -14.21
C PHE A 267 -33.74 -59.27 -13.76
N SER A 268 -32.73 -60.11 -13.99
CA SER A 268 -31.32 -59.76 -13.81
C SER A 268 -30.85 -58.93 -15.01
N GLN A 269 -30.34 -57.74 -14.75
CA GLN A 269 -29.86 -56.86 -15.83
C GLN A 269 -28.51 -57.34 -16.39
N GLU A 270 -27.67 -57.95 -15.55
CA GLU A 270 -26.35 -58.44 -15.94
C GLU A 270 -26.42 -59.74 -16.75
N GLU A 271 -27.20 -60.72 -16.29
CA GLU A 271 -27.32 -62.02 -16.97
C GLU A 271 -28.40 -62.01 -18.05
N LEU A 272 -29.24 -60.97 -18.10
CA LEU A 272 -30.37 -60.84 -19.02
C LEU A 272 -31.36 -62.01 -18.93
N THR A 273 -31.44 -62.62 -17.75
CA THR A 273 -32.36 -63.73 -17.44
C THR A 273 -33.56 -63.23 -16.66
N SER A 274 -34.66 -63.99 -16.71
CA SER A 274 -35.81 -63.71 -15.86
C SER A 274 -36.38 -64.97 -15.22
N THR A 275 -36.67 -64.88 -13.93
CA THR A 275 -37.35 -65.92 -13.15
C THR A 275 -38.74 -65.44 -12.77
N GLU A 276 -39.73 -66.32 -12.84
CA GLU A 276 -41.11 -66.00 -12.45
C GLU A 276 -41.61 -66.93 -11.36
N ILE A 277 -42.36 -66.37 -10.42
CA ILE A 277 -43.05 -67.11 -9.35
C ILE A 277 -44.48 -66.59 -9.19
N CYS A 278 -45.32 -67.32 -8.44
CA CYS A 278 -46.70 -66.93 -8.20
C CYS A 278 -47.08 -67.12 -6.73
N ASN A 279 -47.70 -66.12 -6.11
CA ASN A 279 -48.26 -66.17 -4.76
C ASN A 279 -49.78 -66.07 -4.81
N GLY A 280 -50.52 -66.79 -3.95
CA GLY A 280 -51.96 -66.68 -3.85
C GLY A 280 -52.70 -67.96 -4.22
N ASN A 281 -53.88 -67.81 -4.80
CA ASN A 281 -54.78 -68.90 -5.12
C ASN A 281 -54.15 -69.94 -6.07
N GLU A 282 -54.28 -71.23 -5.73
CA GLU A 282 -53.71 -72.34 -6.51
C GLU A 282 -54.29 -72.43 -7.93
N MET A 283 -55.60 -72.23 -8.10
CA MET A 283 -56.24 -72.23 -9.43
C MET A 283 -55.72 -71.07 -10.29
N CYS A 284 -55.54 -69.90 -9.67
CA CYS A 284 -55.00 -68.72 -10.35
C CYS A 284 -53.55 -68.90 -10.79
N CYS A 285 -52.67 -69.41 -9.91
CA CYS A 285 -51.27 -69.67 -10.28
C CYS A 285 -51.15 -70.78 -11.34
N ASN A 286 -51.91 -71.87 -11.19
CA ASN A 286 -51.91 -72.96 -12.16
C ASN A 286 -52.39 -72.50 -13.55
N PHE A 287 -53.27 -71.50 -13.63
CA PHE A 287 -53.74 -70.94 -14.89
C PHE A 287 -52.61 -70.29 -15.72
N ILE A 288 -51.54 -69.82 -15.06
CA ILE A 288 -50.33 -69.30 -15.70
C ILE A 288 -49.14 -70.29 -15.64
N ASP A 289 -49.42 -71.58 -15.49
CA ASP A 289 -48.44 -72.66 -15.43
C ASP A 289 -47.40 -72.51 -14.28
N LEU A 290 -47.78 -71.85 -13.18
CA LEU A 290 -46.95 -71.70 -11.98
C LEU A 290 -47.60 -72.38 -10.78
N ALA A 291 -46.78 -72.96 -9.90
CA ALA A 291 -47.25 -73.43 -8.59
C ALA A 291 -47.22 -72.27 -7.57
N PRO A 292 -48.20 -72.17 -6.65
CA PRO A 292 -48.18 -71.13 -5.62
C PRO A 292 -46.99 -71.32 -4.67
N THR A 293 -46.16 -70.28 -4.51
CA THR A 293 -45.06 -70.22 -3.54
C THR A 293 -45.51 -69.78 -2.15
N ASN A 294 -46.64 -69.07 -2.06
CA ASN A 294 -47.32 -68.68 -0.81
C ASN A 294 -48.84 -68.73 -0.98
N GLU A 295 -49.56 -68.87 0.13
CA GLU A 295 -51.04 -68.97 0.13
C GLU A 295 -51.75 -67.63 -0.11
N ASN A 296 -51.19 -66.52 0.37
CA ASN A 296 -51.76 -65.18 0.20
C ASN A 296 -51.12 -64.48 -1.01
N TRP A 297 -51.92 -63.75 -1.79
CA TRP A 297 -51.47 -63.04 -2.98
C TRP A 297 -50.75 -61.73 -2.66
N ASP A 298 -51.02 -61.13 -1.49
CA ASP A 298 -50.56 -59.83 -1.01
C ASP A 298 -49.41 -59.88 -0.01
N ASN A 299 -48.86 -61.07 0.27
CA ASN A 299 -47.67 -61.20 1.12
C ASN A 299 -46.46 -60.48 0.49
N ASP A 300 -45.64 -59.88 1.36
CA ASP A 300 -44.38 -59.26 0.98
C ASP A 300 -43.47 -60.24 0.22
N PHE A 301 -42.82 -59.72 -0.82
CA PHE A 301 -41.86 -60.43 -1.63
C PHE A 301 -40.44 -60.13 -1.15
N TYR A 302 -39.73 -61.16 -0.69
CA TYR A 302 -38.36 -61.05 -0.18
C TYR A 302 -37.32 -61.51 -1.21
N LEU A 303 -36.42 -60.60 -1.57
CA LEU A 303 -35.32 -60.83 -2.50
C LEU A 303 -33.96 -60.76 -1.78
N ASN A 304 -33.10 -61.73 -2.06
CA ASN A 304 -31.70 -61.76 -1.61
C ASN A 304 -30.81 -61.90 -2.85
N TYR A 305 -29.55 -61.51 -2.77
CA TYR A 305 -28.59 -61.72 -3.86
C TYR A 305 -28.47 -63.21 -4.25
N GLY A 306 -28.52 -63.52 -5.54
CA GLY A 306 -28.48 -64.88 -6.09
C GLY A 306 -29.79 -65.67 -6.01
N LYS A 307 -30.82 -65.18 -5.29
CA LYS A 307 -32.13 -65.85 -5.21
C LYS A 307 -32.96 -65.51 -6.44
N TYR A 308 -33.59 -66.51 -7.06
CA TYR A 308 -34.33 -66.35 -8.32
C TYR A 308 -33.50 -65.77 -9.47
N ASP A 309 -32.20 -66.13 -9.50
CA ASP A 309 -31.21 -65.62 -10.45
C ASP A 309 -30.96 -64.11 -10.36
N SER A 310 -31.20 -63.50 -9.20
CA SER A 310 -30.88 -62.09 -8.96
C SER A 310 -29.38 -61.82 -8.94
N THR A 311 -28.99 -60.65 -9.43
CA THR A 311 -27.60 -60.16 -9.53
C THR A 311 -27.48 -58.81 -8.83
N THR A 312 -26.46 -58.01 -9.14
CA THR A 312 -26.27 -56.69 -8.54
C THR A 312 -27.37 -55.70 -8.90
N ASN A 313 -27.92 -55.74 -10.12
CA ASN A 313 -29.02 -54.87 -10.52
C ASN A 313 -30.21 -55.68 -11.04
N ASN A 314 -31.37 -55.50 -10.41
CA ASN A 314 -32.57 -56.27 -10.72
C ASN A 314 -33.75 -55.34 -11.00
N ILE A 315 -34.63 -55.78 -11.89
CA ILE A 315 -35.96 -55.19 -12.07
C ILE A 315 -36.97 -56.21 -11.58
N ILE A 316 -37.73 -55.83 -10.56
CA ILE A 316 -38.78 -56.65 -9.96
C ILE A 316 -40.12 -56.18 -10.50
N SER A 317 -40.83 -57.06 -11.19
CA SER A 317 -42.12 -56.77 -11.77
C SER A 317 -43.20 -57.61 -11.09
N ALA A 318 -44.36 -57.02 -10.81
CA ALA A 318 -45.54 -57.71 -10.31
C ALA A 318 -46.71 -57.53 -11.27
N GLN A 319 -47.56 -58.56 -11.34
CA GLN A 319 -48.86 -58.52 -12.00
C GLN A 319 -49.86 -59.27 -11.11
N ILE A 320 -51.00 -58.66 -10.82
CA ILE A 320 -52.09 -59.28 -10.07
C ILE A 320 -53.09 -59.87 -11.08
N LEU A 321 -53.51 -61.10 -10.80
CA LEU A 321 -54.45 -61.86 -11.62
C LEU A 321 -55.66 -62.24 -10.76
N TYR A 322 -56.84 -62.13 -11.35
CA TYR A 322 -58.06 -62.75 -10.84
C TYR A 322 -58.46 -63.86 -11.78
N VAL A 323 -58.67 -65.07 -11.26
CA VAL A 323 -59.09 -66.23 -12.05
C VAL A 323 -60.22 -66.95 -11.33
N ASP A 324 -61.44 -66.88 -11.90
CA ASP A 324 -62.59 -67.67 -11.47
C ASP A 324 -63.17 -68.41 -12.68
N TYR A 325 -62.99 -69.73 -12.72
CA TYR A 325 -63.62 -70.54 -13.76
C TYR A 325 -64.12 -71.87 -13.20
N SER A 326 -65.23 -72.32 -13.78
CA SER A 326 -65.76 -73.65 -13.52
C SER A 326 -65.92 -74.41 -14.82
N VAL A 327 -65.38 -75.63 -14.82
CA VAL A 327 -65.58 -76.62 -15.89
C VAL A 327 -66.73 -77.58 -15.57
N ASP A 328 -67.48 -77.32 -14.49
CA ASP A 328 -68.69 -78.08 -14.15
C ASP A 328 -69.73 -77.89 -15.26
N PRO A 329 -70.19 -78.98 -15.92
CA PRO A 329 -71.23 -78.91 -16.94
C PRO A 329 -72.53 -78.25 -16.47
N GLU A 330 -72.81 -78.22 -15.16
CA GLU A 330 -74.02 -77.61 -14.60
C GLU A 330 -73.92 -76.08 -14.45
N ASN A 331 -72.71 -75.51 -14.36
CA ASN A 331 -72.50 -74.06 -14.26
C ASN A 331 -71.14 -73.61 -14.86
N PRO A 332 -70.96 -73.69 -16.19
CA PRO A 332 -69.72 -73.27 -16.84
C PRO A 332 -69.61 -71.74 -16.86
N HIS A 333 -68.53 -71.22 -16.30
CA HIS A 333 -68.18 -69.80 -16.35
C HIS A 333 -66.65 -69.63 -16.39
N SER A 334 -66.20 -68.47 -16.85
CA SER A 334 -64.80 -68.08 -16.87
C SER A 334 -64.70 -66.56 -16.83
N GLU A 335 -64.08 -66.05 -15.77
CA GLU A 335 -63.76 -64.65 -15.56
C GLU A 335 -62.28 -64.56 -15.22
N VAL A 336 -61.53 -63.84 -16.05
CA VAL A 336 -60.09 -63.67 -15.91
C VAL A 336 -59.74 -62.21 -16.12
N PHE A 337 -59.11 -61.60 -15.12
CA PHE A 337 -58.64 -60.22 -15.18
C PHE A 337 -57.16 -60.16 -14.83
N TYR A 338 -56.46 -59.24 -15.48
CA TYR A 338 -55.05 -58.96 -15.27
C TYR A 338 -54.89 -57.49 -14.95
N SER A 339 -54.03 -57.17 -13.99
CA SER A 339 -53.46 -55.84 -13.90
C SER A 339 -52.42 -55.62 -15.00
N ASP A 340 -52.05 -54.37 -15.21
CA ASP A 340 -50.77 -54.04 -15.85
C ASP A 340 -49.59 -54.53 -14.98
N TRP A 341 -48.42 -54.67 -15.60
CA TRP A 341 -47.18 -54.95 -14.87
C TRP A 341 -46.67 -53.67 -14.21
N ILE A 342 -46.39 -53.75 -12.92
CA ILE A 342 -45.71 -52.68 -12.17
C ILE A 342 -44.30 -53.13 -11.84
N ASN A 343 -43.33 -52.23 -11.99
CA ASN A 343 -41.92 -52.50 -11.78
C ASN A 343 -41.36 -51.68 -10.62
N ILE A 344 -40.43 -52.24 -9.88
CA ILE A 344 -39.58 -51.57 -8.88
C ILE A 344 -38.13 -52.07 -9.05
N LEU A 345 -37.16 -51.26 -8.67
CA LEU A 345 -35.75 -51.62 -8.75
C LEU A 345 -35.31 -52.34 -7.48
N ALA A 346 -34.30 -53.21 -7.60
CA ALA A 346 -33.65 -53.82 -6.45
C ALA A 346 -32.16 -54.00 -6.74
N SER A 347 -31.31 -53.41 -5.90
CA SER A 347 -29.85 -53.34 -6.09
C SER A 347 -29.12 -53.99 -4.92
N PHE A 348 -28.11 -54.79 -5.24
CA PHE A 348 -27.19 -55.34 -4.25
C PHE A 348 -25.79 -54.75 -4.44
N THR A 349 -25.30 -54.05 -3.42
CA THR A 349 -23.97 -53.45 -3.42
C THR A 349 -22.93 -54.39 -2.79
N GLN A 350 -21.70 -54.32 -3.28
CA GLN A 350 -20.57 -54.98 -2.62
C GLN A 350 -20.09 -54.09 -1.47
N ASP A 351 -19.88 -54.68 -0.29
CA ASP A 351 -19.24 -54.01 0.84
C ASP A 351 -17.78 -53.72 0.46
N THR A 352 -17.52 -52.52 -0.06
CA THR A 352 -16.17 -52.06 -0.38
C THR A 352 -15.87 -50.76 0.33
N ILE A 353 -14.78 -50.74 1.09
CA ILE A 353 -14.26 -49.56 1.78
C ILE A 353 -13.01 -49.10 1.03
N SER A 354 -13.10 -48.00 0.30
CA SER A 354 -11.93 -47.33 -0.26
C SER A 354 -11.26 -46.47 0.82
N PHE A 355 -9.93 -46.49 0.87
CA PHE A 355 -9.14 -45.66 1.77
C PHE A 355 -7.98 -45.01 1.02
N SER A 356 -7.63 -43.79 1.39
CA SER A 356 -6.59 -43.02 0.72
C SER A 356 -5.73 -42.31 1.75
N ASN A 357 -4.42 -42.45 1.64
CA ASN A 357 -3.46 -41.79 2.53
C ASN A 357 -3.65 -42.17 4.02
N GLU A 358 -3.88 -43.45 4.29
CA GLU A 358 -4.07 -43.96 5.65
C GLU A 358 -2.74 -44.18 6.37
N CYS A 359 -2.67 -43.70 7.59
CA CYS A 359 -1.57 -43.93 8.53
C CYS A 359 -2.10 -43.85 9.97
N ILE A 360 -1.46 -44.60 10.89
CA ILE A 360 -1.73 -44.50 12.33
C ILE A 360 -0.45 -44.09 13.07
N ASP A 361 0.49 -45.02 13.20
CA ASP A 361 1.79 -44.76 13.86
C ASP A 361 2.82 -44.22 12.86
N THR A 362 2.59 -44.44 11.57
CA THR A 362 3.56 -44.17 10.50
C THR A 362 3.46 -42.79 9.87
N CYS A 363 2.55 -41.94 10.35
CA CYS A 363 2.44 -40.55 9.88
C CYS A 363 3.69 -39.72 10.24
N ASN A 364 4.37 -40.09 11.34
CA ASN A 364 5.58 -39.44 11.82
C ASN A 364 6.50 -40.49 12.50
N LEU A 365 7.48 -40.99 11.75
CA LEU A 365 8.42 -42.02 12.17
C LEU A 365 9.70 -41.40 12.76
N PRO A 366 10.44 -42.13 13.62
CA PRO A 366 11.68 -41.64 14.22
C PRO A 366 12.89 -41.71 13.27
N SER A 367 12.71 -41.35 11.99
CA SER A 367 13.74 -41.36 10.94
C SER A 367 14.41 -42.74 10.77
N LEU A 368 13.67 -43.73 10.27
CA LEU A 368 14.14 -45.12 10.19
C LEU A 368 15.20 -45.29 9.10
N ASP A 369 16.46 -45.57 9.46
CA ASP A 369 17.59 -45.73 8.53
C ASP A 369 17.69 -47.14 7.88
N GLY A 370 16.58 -47.60 7.29
CA GLY A 370 16.46 -48.91 6.66
C GLY A 370 16.50 -48.86 5.13
N SER A 371 17.12 -49.84 4.48
CA SER A 371 17.03 -50.03 3.02
C SER A 371 15.86 -50.90 2.58
N ARG A 372 15.20 -51.59 3.51
CA ARG A 372 14.03 -52.43 3.27
C ARG A 372 13.18 -52.49 4.53
N TYR A 373 11.88 -52.60 4.35
CA TYR A 373 10.88 -52.58 5.40
C TYR A 373 9.92 -53.75 5.22
N ARG A 374 9.54 -54.40 6.32
CA ARG A 374 8.60 -55.53 6.27
C ARG A 374 7.22 -55.05 6.72
N LEU A 375 6.24 -55.20 5.85
CA LEU A 375 4.83 -55.03 6.18
C LEU A 375 4.27 -56.41 6.57
N GLU A 376 3.63 -56.50 7.71
CA GLU A 376 2.80 -57.64 8.10
C GLU A 376 1.34 -57.28 7.82
N ILE A 377 0.67 -58.12 7.04
CA ILE A 377 -0.70 -57.97 6.58
C ILE A 377 -1.54 -59.02 7.31
N LEU A 378 -2.53 -58.58 8.07
CA LEU A 378 -3.49 -59.43 8.77
C LEU A 378 -4.85 -59.22 8.15
N VAL A 379 -5.46 -60.30 7.64
CA VAL A 379 -6.73 -60.26 6.90
C VAL A 379 -7.62 -61.38 7.41
N ASN A 380 -8.77 -61.00 7.95
CA ASN A 380 -9.78 -61.93 8.46
C ASN A 380 -11.11 -61.68 7.75
N ASP A 381 -11.61 -62.65 6.97
CA ASP A 381 -12.88 -62.59 6.24
C ASP A 381 -13.08 -61.33 5.34
N ALA A 382 -11.98 -60.81 4.78
CA ALA A 382 -11.96 -59.69 3.85
C ALA A 382 -10.92 -59.90 2.74
N LYS A 383 -10.91 -59.01 1.75
CA LYS A 383 -9.86 -58.90 0.73
C LYS A 383 -9.32 -57.47 0.71
N LEU A 384 -8.03 -57.32 0.97
CA LEU A 384 -7.32 -56.04 0.93
C LEU A 384 -6.63 -55.87 -0.42
N THR A 385 -6.86 -54.74 -1.06
CA THR A 385 -6.08 -54.24 -2.19
C THR A 385 -5.30 -53.00 -1.73
N ILE A 386 -3.98 -53.00 -1.90
CA ILE A 386 -3.12 -51.82 -1.68
C ILE A 386 -2.68 -51.31 -3.05
N ASN A 387 -3.22 -50.17 -3.46
CA ASN A 387 -2.94 -49.56 -4.76
C ASN A 387 -1.58 -48.87 -4.74
N ASN A 388 -1.33 -48.04 -3.73
CA ASN A 388 -0.10 -47.28 -3.60
C ASN A 388 0.44 -47.21 -2.17
N ILE A 389 1.73 -46.87 -2.10
CA ILE A 389 2.45 -46.49 -0.89
C ILE A 389 2.94 -45.06 -1.10
N SER A 390 2.50 -44.14 -0.24
CA SER A 390 3.04 -42.77 -0.20
C SER A 390 3.96 -42.66 1.01
N TYR A 391 5.15 -42.05 0.87
CA TYR A 391 6.14 -42.03 1.94
C TYR A 391 7.08 -40.83 1.84
N SER A 392 7.74 -40.48 2.94
CA SER A 392 8.71 -39.39 2.94
C SER A 392 10.08 -39.82 3.48
N LYS A 393 11.15 -39.28 2.87
CA LYS A 393 12.53 -39.58 3.25
C LYS A 393 13.38 -38.33 3.39
N THR A 394 14.35 -38.39 4.31
CA THR A 394 15.39 -37.36 4.43
C THR A 394 16.47 -37.56 3.35
N GLN A 395 16.59 -36.59 2.43
CA GLN A 395 17.61 -36.55 1.39
C GLN A 395 18.60 -35.41 1.59
N LYS A 396 19.85 -35.61 1.15
CA LYS A 396 20.86 -34.56 1.11
C LYS A 396 20.78 -33.84 -0.24
N THR A 397 20.30 -32.62 -0.24
CA THR A 397 20.25 -31.75 -1.42
C THR A 397 21.30 -30.66 -1.30
N VAL A 398 21.70 -30.12 -2.45
CA VAL A 398 22.57 -28.94 -2.49
C VAL A 398 21.68 -27.72 -2.48
N ASN A 399 21.87 -26.82 -1.51
CA ASN A 399 21.19 -25.54 -1.45
C ASN A 399 22.01 -24.49 -2.21
N HIS A 400 21.34 -23.75 -3.07
CA HIS A 400 21.77 -22.48 -3.63
C HIS A 400 21.33 -21.37 -2.69
N LEU A 401 22.01 -20.22 -2.71
CA LEU A 401 21.66 -19.11 -1.84
C LEU A 401 20.77 -18.12 -2.60
N PRO A 402 19.86 -17.38 -1.93
CA PRO A 402 19.03 -16.39 -2.59
C PRO A 402 19.89 -15.32 -3.27
N GLU A 403 19.58 -15.01 -4.53
CA GLU A 403 20.28 -14.00 -5.30
C GLU A 403 19.38 -12.79 -5.59
N PHE A 404 19.95 -11.60 -5.50
CA PHE A 404 19.29 -10.36 -5.92
C PHE A 404 19.83 -9.91 -7.28
N ILE A 405 18.93 -9.58 -8.20
CA ILE A 405 19.25 -8.64 -9.27
C ILE A 405 19.24 -7.20 -8.75
N ASN A 406 19.92 -6.31 -9.47
CA ASN A 406 20.11 -4.93 -9.02
C ASN A 406 18.78 -4.17 -8.93
N ILE A 407 18.41 -3.75 -7.71
CA ILE A 407 17.23 -2.92 -7.44
C ILE A 407 17.58 -1.46 -7.76
N PRO A 408 16.78 -0.76 -8.59
CA PRO A 408 17.05 0.63 -8.97
C PRO A 408 16.82 1.60 -7.81
N ASP A 409 17.48 2.76 -7.88
CA ASP A 409 17.25 3.88 -6.96
C ASP A 409 15.78 4.33 -6.98
N ILE A 410 15.31 4.82 -5.83
CA ILE A 410 13.91 5.20 -5.62
C ILE A 410 13.82 6.72 -5.43
N THR A 411 12.83 7.33 -6.08
CA THR A 411 12.44 8.72 -5.83
C THR A 411 11.01 8.75 -5.31
N LEU A 412 10.79 9.47 -4.21
CA LEU A 412 9.49 9.69 -3.57
C LEU A 412 9.18 11.17 -3.55
N GLU A 413 7.91 11.51 -3.70
CA GLU A 413 7.41 12.85 -3.39
C GLU A 413 7.09 12.95 -1.90
N TYR A 414 7.29 14.12 -1.31
CA TYR A 414 6.99 14.34 0.11
C TYR A 414 5.53 13.98 0.44
N GLY A 415 5.34 13.10 1.43
CA GLY A 415 4.03 12.61 1.87
C GLY A 415 3.51 11.41 1.08
N THR A 416 4.32 10.83 0.17
CA THR A 416 3.96 9.65 -0.61
C THR A 416 4.75 8.41 -0.16
N SER A 417 4.28 7.24 -0.58
CA SER A 417 4.98 5.96 -0.43
C SER A 417 5.05 5.25 -1.77
N LYS A 418 5.99 4.31 -1.90
CA LYS A 418 6.14 3.45 -3.06
C LYS A 418 6.20 2.01 -2.64
N THR A 419 5.38 1.18 -3.27
CA THR A 419 5.42 -0.28 -3.09
C THR A 419 6.20 -0.91 -4.24
N ILE A 420 7.10 -1.83 -3.90
CA ILE A 420 7.82 -2.69 -4.86
C ILE A 420 7.56 -4.15 -4.51
N ASP A 421 7.48 -5.01 -5.52
CA ASP A 421 7.47 -6.46 -5.33
C ASP A 421 8.91 -6.96 -5.31
N LEU A 422 9.35 -7.52 -4.19
CA LEU A 422 10.72 -8.02 -4.03
C LEU A 422 10.96 -9.31 -4.83
N SER A 423 9.91 -10.04 -5.21
CA SER A 423 10.04 -11.22 -6.07
C SER A 423 10.43 -10.87 -7.50
N ASP A 424 10.24 -9.62 -7.94
CA ASP A 424 10.77 -9.12 -9.21
C ASP A 424 12.31 -9.00 -9.19
N TYR A 425 12.91 -8.93 -7.99
CA TYR A 425 14.33 -8.64 -7.81
C TYR A 425 15.13 -9.73 -7.10
N ALA A 426 14.48 -10.72 -6.50
CA ALA A 426 15.13 -11.81 -5.79
C ALA A 426 14.62 -13.16 -6.28
N TYR A 427 15.54 -14.09 -6.51
CA TYR A 427 15.23 -15.46 -6.89
C TYR A 427 16.16 -16.45 -6.18
N ASP A 428 15.74 -17.71 -6.19
CA ASP A 428 16.54 -18.84 -5.74
C ASP A 428 16.50 -19.93 -6.80
N ASP A 429 17.66 -20.51 -7.12
CA ASP A 429 17.80 -21.52 -8.19
C ASP A 429 17.11 -22.85 -7.82
N ASP A 430 16.94 -23.13 -6.52
CA ASP A 430 16.18 -24.29 -6.03
C ASP A 430 14.69 -23.99 -5.91
N ASN A 431 14.28 -22.75 -6.22
CA ASN A 431 12.91 -22.29 -6.24
C ASN A 431 12.23 -22.37 -4.85
N ASP A 432 13.04 -22.21 -3.80
CA ASP A 432 12.61 -22.16 -2.39
C ASP A 432 11.81 -20.88 -2.08
N GLN A 433 10.94 -20.96 -1.07
CA GLN A 433 10.14 -19.81 -0.64
C GLN A 433 11.00 -18.80 0.12
N LEU A 434 11.03 -17.56 -0.37
CA LEU A 434 11.84 -16.48 0.21
C LEU A 434 11.05 -15.63 1.22
N SER A 435 11.68 -15.38 2.36
CA SER A 435 11.26 -14.40 3.36
C SER A 435 12.15 -13.16 3.30
N PHE A 436 11.55 -11.98 3.31
CA PHE A 436 12.28 -10.72 3.12
C PHE A 436 12.43 -9.92 4.41
N TYR A 437 13.59 -9.29 4.56
CA TYR A 437 13.93 -8.36 5.62
C TYR A 437 14.61 -7.13 5.02
N TYR A 438 14.77 -6.08 5.83
CA TYR A 438 15.39 -4.85 5.38
C TYR A 438 16.33 -4.27 6.44
N SER A 439 17.22 -3.41 5.97
CA SER A 439 17.95 -2.46 6.78
C SER A 439 17.85 -1.09 6.12
N THR A 440 17.60 -0.08 6.95
CA THR A 440 17.34 1.30 6.53
C THR A 440 18.02 2.28 7.47
N GLY A 441 18.25 3.50 6.99
CA GLY A 441 18.64 4.63 7.83
C GLY A 441 17.50 5.10 8.74
N GLU A 442 17.70 6.25 9.41
CA GLU A 442 16.73 6.78 10.38
C GLU A 442 15.51 7.45 9.72
N ASN A 443 15.60 7.81 8.43
CA ASN A 443 14.58 8.66 7.78
C ASN A 443 13.60 7.90 6.88
N ILE A 444 13.94 6.66 6.50
CA ILE A 444 13.13 5.82 5.61
C ILE A 444 12.48 4.70 6.41
N LEU A 445 11.17 4.56 6.23
CA LEU A 445 10.36 3.53 6.84
C LEU A 445 10.02 2.48 5.79
N ILE A 446 10.11 1.20 6.18
CA ILE A 446 9.77 0.08 5.30
C ILE A 446 8.81 -0.84 6.03
N ASP A 447 7.72 -1.19 5.37
CA ASP A 447 6.79 -2.24 5.80
C ASP A 447 6.80 -3.34 4.74
N ILE A 448 6.96 -4.60 5.17
CA ILE A 448 6.97 -5.76 4.27
C ILE A 448 5.78 -6.65 4.62
N ASP A 449 4.89 -6.84 3.66
CA ASP A 449 3.79 -7.81 3.73
C ASP A 449 4.00 -8.87 2.63
N GLY A 450 4.46 -10.06 3.05
CA GLY A 450 4.91 -11.12 2.14
C GLY A 450 6.06 -10.65 1.25
N ASN A 451 5.76 -10.43 -0.03
CA ASN A 451 6.73 -10.04 -1.05
C ASN A 451 6.71 -8.52 -1.33
N LEU A 452 5.70 -7.81 -0.86
CA LEU A 452 5.48 -6.39 -1.16
C LEU A 452 6.15 -5.53 -0.09
N ALA A 453 7.17 -4.78 -0.49
CA ALA A 453 7.83 -3.80 0.36
C ALA A 453 7.28 -2.40 0.07
N THR A 454 6.64 -1.80 1.06
CA THR A 454 6.17 -0.40 1.01
C THR A 454 7.21 0.50 1.66
N ILE A 455 7.86 1.32 0.84
CA ILE A 455 8.87 2.31 1.26
C ILE A 455 8.19 3.67 1.42
N SER A 456 8.36 4.27 2.60
CA SER A 456 7.92 5.63 2.91
C SER A 456 9.00 6.37 3.70
N HIS A 457 8.70 7.57 4.17
CA HIS A 457 9.63 8.38 4.95
C HIS A 457 8.96 8.96 6.20
N ILE A 458 9.78 9.39 7.17
CA ILE A 458 9.29 10.10 8.34
C ILE A 458 8.75 11.50 7.96
N GLU A 459 7.94 12.09 8.84
CA GLU A 459 7.48 13.48 8.67
C GLU A 459 8.67 14.45 8.56
N ASP A 460 8.50 15.48 7.74
CA ASP A 460 9.47 16.57 7.49
C ASP A 460 10.83 16.15 6.90
N PHE A 461 10.94 14.92 6.39
CA PHE A 461 12.15 14.49 5.68
C PHE A 461 12.10 14.81 4.19
N ILE A 462 13.02 15.66 3.74
CA ILE A 462 13.38 15.90 2.34
C ILE A 462 14.89 15.71 2.23
N GLY A 463 15.34 14.83 1.33
CA GLY A 463 16.75 14.49 1.26
C GLY A 463 17.02 13.13 0.65
N THR A 464 18.13 12.52 1.06
CA THR A 464 18.56 11.21 0.56
C THR A 464 18.90 10.30 1.73
N ASP A 465 18.43 9.07 1.68
CA ASP A 465 18.83 7.98 2.57
C ASP A 465 19.12 6.69 1.76
N TYR A 466 19.60 5.65 2.44
CA TYR A 466 19.97 4.40 1.82
C TYR A 466 19.33 3.20 2.51
N ILE A 467 18.92 2.22 1.71
CA ILE A 467 18.30 0.99 2.18
C ILE A 467 18.95 -0.22 1.49
N PHE A 468 18.79 -1.40 2.07
CA PHE A 468 19.02 -2.67 1.38
C PHE A 468 18.09 -3.75 1.94
N PHE A 469 17.83 -4.76 1.12
CA PHE A 469 16.97 -5.89 1.45
C PHE A 469 17.80 -7.17 1.64
N ILE A 470 17.23 -8.09 2.39
CA ILE A 470 17.78 -9.41 2.68
C ILE A 470 16.70 -10.44 2.32
N ALA A 471 17.05 -11.47 1.56
CA ALA A 471 16.19 -12.61 1.25
C ALA A 471 16.70 -13.83 2.02
N ASN A 472 15.79 -14.62 2.58
CA ASN A 472 16.09 -15.81 3.38
C ASN A 472 15.24 -16.98 2.89
N ASP A 473 15.88 -18.07 2.48
CA ASP A 473 15.26 -19.33 2.02
C ASP A 473 15.10 -20.37 3.16
N THR A 474 15.29 -19.94 4.42
CA THR A 474 15.40 -20.73 5.67
C THR A 474 16.76 -21.35 5.98
N GLU A 475 17.60 -21.58 4.98
CA GLU A 475 18.91 -22.23 5.11
C GLU A 475 20.08 -21.25 4.96
N SER A 476 19.88 -20.19 4.19
CA SER A 476 20.87 -19.23 3.74
C SER A 476 20.24 -17.84 3.52
N VAL A 477 21.10 -16.84 3.29
CA VAL A 477 20.65 -15.46 3.10
C VAL A 477 21.35 -14.79 1.92
N GLY A 478 20.55 -14.10 1.10
CA GLY A 478 20.99 -13.18 0.04
C GLY A 478 20.86 -11.74 0.48
N VAL A 479 21.77 -10.86 0.03
CA VAL A 479 21.73 -9.42 0.35
C VAL A 479 21.72 -8.62 -0.95
N SER A 480 20.83 -7.63 -1.05
CA SER A 480 20.69 -6.76 -2.24
C SER A 480 21.83 -5.75 -2.36
N ASN A 481 21.85 -5.01 -3.46
CA ASN A 481 22.62 -3.76 -3.55
C ASN A 481 22.09 -2.71 -2.55
N THR A 482 22.91 -1.72 -2.24
CA THR A 482 22.47 -0.51 -1.55
C THR A 482 21.67 0.35 -2.52
N ILE A 483 20.44 0.68 -2.13
CA ILE A 483 19.48 1.45 -2.92
C ILE A 483 19.44 2.87 -2.37
N LYS A 484 19.59 3.87 -3.23
CA LYS A 484 19.45 5.26 -2.85
C LYS A 484 17.98 5.66 -2.92
N VAL A 485 17.45 6.20 -1.82
CA VAL A 485 16.09 6.76 -1.76
C VAL A 485 16.19 8.27 -1.68
N VAL A 486 15.58 8.98 -2.63
CA VAL A 486 15.55 10.45 -2.68
C VAL A 486 14.12 10.93 -2.48
N VAL A 487 13.89 11.76 -1.47
CA VAL A 487 12.59 12.40 -1.21
C VAL A 487 12.66 13.86 -1.66
N THR A 488 11.76 14.26 -2.56
CA THR A 488 11.70 15.61 -3.14
C THR A 488 10.38 16.31 -2.82
N GLU A 489 10.40 17.64 -2.78
CA GLU A 489 9.18 18.44 -2.65
C GLU A 489 8.24 18.31 -3.86
N ILE A 490 6.94 18.49 -3.60
CA ILE A 490 5.91 18.52 -4.64
C ILE A 490 6.00 19.86 -5.39
N VAL A 491 6.40 19.83 -6.67
CA VAL A 491 6.27 20.99 -7.55
C VAL A 491 4.94 20.87 -8.29
N LYS A 492 3.87 21.43 -7.73
CA LYS A 492 2.62 21.65 -8.49
C LYS A 492 2.82 22.86 -9.42
N GLU A 493 2.53 22.67 -10.71
CA GLU A 493 2.56 23.74 -11.70
C GLU A 493 1.37 24.69 -11.45
N VAL A 494 1.64 25.84 -10.83
CA VAL A 494 0.64 26.87 -10.53
C VAL A 494 0.29 27.61 -11.82
N GLU A 495 -0.99 27.64 -12.20
CA GLU A 495 -1.42 28.46 -13.33
C GLU A 495 -1.50 29.92 -12.87
N ILE A 496 -0.66 30.76 -13.49
CA ILE A 496 -0.57 32.20 -13.19
C ILE A 496 -1.29 32.98 -14.30
N SER A 497 -2.26 33.81 -13.93
CA SER A 497 -2.78 34.84 -14.84
C SER A 497 -2.27 36.22 -14.42
N GLU A 498 -1.72 36.97 -15.37
CA GLU A 498 -1.18 38.31 -15.13
C GLU A 498 -1.80 39.39 -16.02
N GLU A 499 -2.08 40.55 -15.44
CA GLU A 499 -2.54 41.75 -16.14
C GLU A 499 -1.66 42.94 -15.72
N SER A 500 -1.10 43.68 -16.69
CA SER A 500 -0.34 44.90 -16.41
C SER A 500 -1.05 46.14 -16.94
N ILE A 501 -1.24 47.13 -16.06
CA ILE A 501 -1.97 48.36 -16.35
C ILE A 501 -1.01 49.54 -16.25
N GLN A 502 -0.78 50.21 -17.37
CA GLN A 502 0.00 51.46 -17.43
C GLN A 502 -0.84 52.64 -16.92
N GLY A 503 -0.26 53.47 -16.06
CA GLY A 503 -0.79 54.79 -15.73
C GLY A 503 -0.65 55.80 -16.87
N GLN A 504 -1.10 57.04 -16.63
CA GLN A 504 -0.98 58.11 -17.62
C GLN A 504 0.49 58.53 -17.77
N ALA A 505 1.08 58.25 -18.94
CA ALA A 505 2.42 58.71 -19.27
C ALA A 505 2.40 60.20 -19.64
N ILE A 506 3.00 61.06 -18.80
CA ILE A 506 3.11 62.50 -19.03
C ILE A 506 4.60 62.85 -19.12
N ILE A 507 5.00 63.63 -20.12
CA ILE A 507 6.41 64.01 -20.25
C ILE A 507 6.93 64.68 -18.97
N GLY A 508 8.10 64.22 -18.49
CA GLY A 508 8.73 64.70 -17.26
C GLY A 508 8.09 64.24 -15.94
N LYS A 509 7.09 63.34 -15.95
CA LYS A 509 6.54 62.71 -14.74
C LYS A 509 6.71 61.19 -14.75
N PRO A 510 7.12 60.55 -13.62
CA PRO A 510 7.20 59.10 -13.50
C PRO A 510 5.88 58.43 -13.89
N VAL A 511 5.97 57.24 -14.47
CA VAL A 511 4.79 56.45 -14.88
C VAL A 511 4.57 55.33 -13.88
N THR A 512 3.40 55.32 -13.25
CA THR A 512 2.97 54.27 -12.33
C THR A 512 2.42 53.06 -13.09
N TRP A 513 2.71 51.87 -12.60
CA TRP A 513 2.22 50.59 -13.13
C TRP A 513 1.54 49.80 -12.04
N ILE A 514 0.48 49.09 -12.41
CA ILE A 514 -0.20 48.12 -11.55
C ILE A 514 -0.16 46.78 -12.26
N LYS A 515 0.52 45.79 -11.68
CA LYS A 515 0.55 44.41 -12.15
C LYS A 515 -0.29 43.54 -11.21
N LYS A 516 -1.38 42.98 -11.73
CA LYS A 516 -2.25 42.07 -10.98
C LYS A 516 -1.89 40.64 -11.33
N ILE A 517 -1.76 39.80 -10.31
CA ILE A 517 -1.46 38.38 -10.42
C ILE A 517 -2.59 37.62 -9.74
N SER A 518 -3.21 36.68 -10.46
CA SER A 518 -4.17 35.74 -9.87
C SER A 518 -3.65 34.31 -9.97
N LEU A 519 -3.74 33.59 -8.85
CA LEU A 519 -3.25 32.23 -8.68
C LEU A 519 -4.42 31.27 -8.47
N ASN A 520 -4.36 30.08 -9.07
CA ASN A 520 -5.40 29.05 -8.90
C ASN A 520 -5.31 28.35 -7.54
N GLU A 521 -4.12 28.25 -6.94
CA GLU A 521 -3.84 27.72 -5.61
C GLU A 521 -2.82 28.60 -4.89
N SER A 522 -2.81 28.57 -3.55
CA SER A 522 -1.81 29.31 -2.77
C SER A 522 -0.43 28.66 -2.90
N THR A 523 0.61 29.47 -3.09
CA THR A 523 1.99 28.99 -3.28
C THR A 523 3.01 29.87 -2.54
N HIS A 524 4.22 29.37 -2.37
CA HIS A 524 5.37 30.06 -1.77
C HIS A 524 6.49 30.19 -2.80
N ASN A 525 7.45 31.09 -2.58
CA ASN A 525 8.57 31.34 -3.50
C ASN A 525 8.13 31.71 -4.94
N LEU A 526 7.05 32.47 -5.06
CA LEU A 526 6.51 32.88 -6.36
C LEU A 526 7.47 33.84 -7.07
N LYS A 527 7.76 33.58 -8.36
CA LYS A 527 8.63 34.40 -9.20
C LYS A 527 7.82 35.20 -10.22
N ILE A 528 7.94 36.52 -10.18
CA ILE A 528 7.20 37.43 -11.06
C ILE A 528 8.18 38.33 -11.83
N PRO A 529 8.15 38.35 -13.18
CA PRO A 529 9.00 39.27 -13.95
C PRO A 529 8.57 40.72 -13.72
N LEU A 530 9.56 41.61 -13.58
CA LEU A 530 9.44 43.04 -13.38
C LEU A 530 10.15 43.84 -14.48
N THR A 531 9.69 45.07 -14.71
CA THR A 531 10.39 45.99 -15.63
C THR A 531 11.78 46.37 -15.06
N GLU A 532 12.84 46.37 -15.90
CA GLU A 532 14.22 46.70 -15.48
C GLU A 532 14.35 48.08 -14.79
N ALA A 533 13.50 49.04 -15.14
CA ALA A 533 13.52 50.38 -14.58
C ALA A 533 12.55 50.58 -13.39
N ALA A 534 11.95 49.50 -12.87
CA ALA A 534 10.97 49.55 -11.78
C ALA A 534 11.60 50.05 -10.47
N THR A 535 10.93 51.02 -9.85
CA THR A 535 11.30 51.62 -8.55
C THR A 535 10.03 51.89 -7.74
N ASN A 536 10.13 52.10 -6.43
CA ASN A 536 8.97 52.30 -5.55
C ASN A 536 7.97 51.12 -5.66
N ILE A 537 8.51 49.90 -5.65
CA ILE A 537 7.80 48.64 -5.74
C ILE A 537 7.09 48.37 -4.41
N THR A 538 5.80 48.05 -4.49
CA THR A 538 5.00 47.63 -3.34
C THR A 538 4.15 46.44 -3.74
N VAL A 539 4.22 45.38 -2.93
CA VAL A 539 3.47 44.14 -3.13
C VAL A 539 2.36 44.07 -2.09
N THR A 540 1.13 43.89 -2.55
CA THR A 540 -0.06 43.78 -1.70
C THR A 540 -0.76 42.45 -1.99
N GLU A 541 -1.00 41.66 -0.96
CA GLU A 541 -1.85 40.47 -1.07
C GLU A 541 -3.32 40.87 -0.98
N THR A 542 -4.15 40.28 -1.84
CA THR A 542 -5.60 40.49 -1.85
C THR A 542 -6.30 39.18 -1.50
N ILE A 543 -7.00 39.15 -0.37
CA ILE A 543 -7.83 38.00 0.04
C ILE A 543 -9.29 38.48 0.12
N GLY A 544 -10.06 38.22 -0.94
CA GLY A 544 -11.44 38.70 -1.07
C GLY A 544 -11.52 40.24 -1.08
N ASN A 545 -11.98 40.84 0.02
CA ASN A 545 -12.06 42.30 0.18
C ASN A 545 -10.91 42.89 1.01
N PHE A 546 -10.01 42.06 1.55
CA PHE A 546 -8.90 42.50 2.37
C PHE A 546 -7.64 42.69 1.51
N LYS A 547 -6.92 43.78 1.75
CA LYS A 547 -5.63 44.09 1.13
C LYS A 547 -4.60 44.28 2.24
N ASP A 548 -3.53 43.51 2.22
CA ASP A 548 -2.43 43.64 3.18
C ASP A 548 -1.06 43.77 2.48
N LYS A 549 -0.18 44.63 3.01
CA LYS A 549 1.14 44.87 2.40
C LYS A 549 2.10 43.78 2.87
N ILE A 550 2.76 43.11 1.93
CA ILE A 550 3.78 42.11 2.23
C ILE A 550 5.03 42.79 2.81
N ASP A 551 5.64 42.16 3.82
CA ASP A 551 6.85 42.66 4.46
C ASP A 551 8.01 42.69 3.46
N GLU A 552 8.77 43.79 3.45
CA GLU A 552 9.89 43.98 2.52
C GLU A 552 11.02 42.96 2.76
N ASN A 553 11.11 42.37 3.95
CA ASN A 553 12.07 41.31 4.26
C ASN A 553 11.70 39.97 3.61
N SER A 554 10.46 39.77 3.19
CA SER A 554 10.00 38.58 2.47
C SER A 554 10.14 38.71 0.94
N LEU A 555 10.71 39.82 0.46
CA LEU A 555 10.86 40.12 -0.95
C LEU A 555 12.35 40.08 -1.36
N ARG A 556 12.64 39.38 -2.47
CA ARG A 556 13.97 39.36 -3.12
C ARG A 556 13.83 39.67 -4.59
N ILE A 557 14.90 40.16 -5.21
CA ILE A 557 14.97 40.34 -6.66
C ILE A 557 16.18 39.60 -7.21
N ILE A 558 15.97 38.78 -8.23
CA ILE A 558 17.05 38.20 -9.04
C ILE A 558 17.22 39.06 -10.28
N GLU A 559 18.37 39.71 -10.42
CA GLU A 559 18.75 40.43 -11.62
C GLU A 559 20.03 39.79 -12.19
N LYS A 560 19.98 39.31 -13.43
CA LYS A 560 21.13 38.67 -14.12
C LYS A 560 21.78 37.54 -13.30
N GLY A 561 20.95 36.76 -12.60
CA GLY A 561 21.39 35.64 -11.77
C GLY A 561 21.97 36.04 -10.40
N VAL A 562 21.93 37.32 -10.03
CA VAL A 562 22.36 37.81 -8.72
C VAL A 562 21.13 38.15 -7.88
N GLU A 563 21.03 37.53 -6.71
CA GLU A 563 19.99 37.82 -5.74
C GLU A 563 20.30 39.09 -4.94
N LYS A 564 19.32 39.96 -4.80
CA LYS A 564 19.39 41.26 -4.12
C LYS A 564 18.18 41.45 -3.22
N THR A 565 18.36 42.19 -2.12
CA THR A 565 17.21 42.69 -1.37
C THR A 565 16.44 43.74 -2.18
N LEU A 566 15.14 43.92 -1.89
CA LEU A 566 14.32 44.93 -2.58
C LEU A 566 14.96 46.33 -2.50
N ASN A 567 15.46 46.70 -1.32
CA ASN A 567 16.08 48.00 -1.10
C ASN A 567 17.40 48.17 -1.87
N GLU A 568 18.22 47.12 -1.98
CA GLU A 568 19.46 47.16 -2.79
C GLU A 568 19.12 47.37 -4.26
N TYR A 569 18.22 46.56 -4.83
CA TYR A 569 17.77 46.71 -6.21
C TYR A 569 17.20 48.11 -6.49
N GLU A 570 16.27 48.60 -5.66
CA GLU A 570 15.71 49.92 -5.86
C GLU A 570 16.75 51.03 -5.79
N THR A 571 17.73 50.92 -4.90
CA THR A 571 18.79 51.93 -4.75
C THR A 571 19.68 51.98 -5.99
N GLU A 572 20.08 50.82 -6.52
CA GLU A 572 20.87 50.71 -7.74
C GLU A 572 20.08 51.23 -8.96
N THR A 573 18.82 50.84 -9.10
CA THR A 573 17.94 51.27 -10.19
C THR A 573 17.65 52.78 -10.12
N LYS A 574 17.42 53.34 -8.93
CA LYS A 574 17.29 54.79 -8.72
C LYS A 574 18.58 55.53 -9.13
N LEU A 575 19.76 55.00 -8.78
CA LEU A 575 21.04 55.59 -9.18
C LEU A 575 21.27 55.52 -10.70
N LYS A 576 20.90 54.38 -11.32
CA LYS A 576 20.90 54.20 -12.79
C LYS A 576 20.04 55.24 -13.47
N ASN A 577 18.79 55.36 -13.05
CA ASN A 577 17.81 56.31 -13.56
C ASN A 577 18.29 57.77 -13.42
N ILE A 578 18.93 58.13 -12.29
CA ILE A 578 19.50 59.47 -12.08
C ILE A 578 20.62 59.75 -13.08
N ASN A 579 21.55 58.82 -13.32
CA ASN A 579 22.66 59.02 -14.24
C ASN A 579 22.19 59.12 -15.70
N ASP A 580 21.23 58.29 -16.12
CA ASP A 580 20.62 58.37 -17.44
C ASP A 580 19.88 59.70 -17.62
N ARG A 581 19.19 60.17 -16.58
CA ARG A 581 18.57 61.50 -16.55
C ARG A 581 19.61 62.61 -16.74
N ILE A 582 20.74 62.57 -16.03
CA ILE A 582 21.83 63.54 -16.18
C ILE A 582 22.41 63.51 -17.61
N LYS A 583 22.55 62.33 -18.22
CA LYS A 583 22.99 62.19 -19.61
C LYS A 583 22.01 62.88 -20.58
N ILE A 584 20.71 62.65 -20.41
CA ILE A 584 19.66 63.32 -21.20
C ILE A 584 19.69 64.84 -20.99
N LEU A 585 19.80 65.32 -19.75
CA LEU A 585 19.87 66.76 -19.45
C LEU A 585 21.11 67.42 -20.07
N ASN A 586 22.25 66.73 -20.09
CA ASN A 586 23.46 67.19 -20.78
C ASN A 586 23.28 67.25 -22.31
N LEU A 587 22.52 66.33 -22.91
CA LEU A 587 22.15 66.41 -24.32
C LEU A 587 21.21 67.59 -24.59
N LYS A 588 20.19 67.81 -23.73
CA LYS A 588 19.31 68.99 -23.80
C LYS A 588 20.13 70.28 -23.74
N LYS A 589 21.10 70.38 -22.83
CA LYS A 589 22.02 71.52 -22.71
C LYS A 589 22.82 71.81 -23.98
N ARG A 590 23.22 70.79 -24.75
CA ARG A 590 23.95 70.95 -26.03
C ARG A 590 23.05 71.40 -27.19
N GLY A 591 21.75 71.10 -27.14
CA GLY A 591 20.77 71.43 -28.18
C GLY A 591 20.12 72.81 -28.06
N VAL A 592 20.22 73.45 -26.89
CA VAL A 592 19.63 74.79 -26.62
C VAL A 592 20.53 75.88 -27.19
N VAL A 593 20.05 76.59 -28.21
CA VAL A 593 20.67 77.84 -28.67
C VAL A 593 20.24 78.97 -27.72
N LEU A 594 21.17 79.37 -26.84
CA LEU A 594 21.29 80.73 -26.28
C LEU A 594 20.13 81.34 -25.44
N GLU A 595 19.44 80.58 -24.60
CA GLU A 595 18.70 81.15 -23.45
C GLU A 595 19.42 80.83 -22.14
N LYS A 596 20.05 81.85 -21.52
CA LYS A 596 20.81 81.71 -20.27
C LYS A 596 19.97 81.14 -19.13
N ASP A 597 18.69 81.48 -19.07
CA ASP A 597 17.78 81.07 -18.00
C ASP A 597 17.44 79.57 -18.09
N LYS A 598 17.15 79.05 -19.29
CA LYS A 598 16.92 77.60 -19.50
C LYS A 598 18.16 76.76 -19.19
N VAL A 599 19.36 77.25 -19.54
CA VAL A 599 20.62 76.56 -19.21
C VAL A 599 20.89 76.58 -17.70
N LYS A 600 20.51 77.65 -17.01
CA LYS A 600 20.62 77.77 -15.55
C LYS A 600 19.71 76.76 -14.84
N ASP A 601 18.48 76.60 -15.30
CA ASP A 601 17.52 75.64 -14.72
C ASP A 601 17.98 74.20 -14.92
N ILE A 602 18.46 73.84 -16.13
CA ILE A 602 19.05 72.52 -16.41
C ILE A 602 20.28 72.26 -15.51
N ASN A 603 21.17 73.24 -15.34
CA ASN A 603 22.34 73.06 -14.47
C ASN A 603 21.93 72.89 -13.00
N LYS A 604 20.87 73.57 -12.54
CA LYS A 604 20.34 73.39 -11.19
C LYS A 604 19.81 71.97 -11.00
N GLU A 605 19.01 71.46 -11.95
CA GLU A 605 18.49 70.08 -11.91
C GLU A 605 19.62 69.04 -11.90
N ILE A 606 20.68 69.22 -12.71
CA ILE A 606 21.84 68.33 -12.70
C ILE A 606 22.55 68.34 -11.33
N VAL A 607 22.67 69.50 -10.68
CA VAL A 607 23.28 69.61 -9.33
C VAL A 607 22.40 68.98 -8.26
N ASP A 608 21.08 69.17 -8.34
CA ASP A 608 20.12 68.58 -7.41
C ASP A 608 20.14 67.04 -7.54
N LEU A 609 20.11 66.50 -8.76
CA LEU A 609 20.25 65.07 -9.05
C LEU A 609 21.60 64.51 -8.60
N GLY A 610 22.70 65.23 -8.83
CA GLY A 610 24.02 64.83 -8.33
C GLY A 610 24.10 64.80 -6.80
N SER A 611 23.38 65.68 -6.13
CA SER A 611 23.27 65.70 -4.67
C SER A 611 22.44 64.52 -4.15
N GLU A 612 21.37 64.16 -4.85
CA GLU A 612 20.55 62.97 -4.57
C GLU A 612 21.35 61.67 -4.77
N ALA A 613 22.05 61.53 -5.89
CA ALA A 613 22.94 60.39 -6.16
C ALA A 613 24.00 60.24 -5.05
N ASN A 614 24.62 61.35 -4.61
CA ASN A 614 25.55 61.34 -3.48
C ASN A 614 24.90 60.91 -2.16
N ARG A 615 23.62 61.22 -1.92
CA ARG A 615 22.91 60.79 -0.71
C ARG A 615 22.61 59.29 -0.74
N LEU A 616 22.20 58.75 -1.87
CA LEU A 616 21.95 57.32 -2.06
C LEU A 616 23.24 56.51 -1.88
N THR A 617 24.36 56.95 -2.47
CA THR A 617 25.67 56.30 -2.30
C THR A 617 26.22 56.45 -0.89
N THR A 618 26.04 57.60 -0.22
CA THR A 618 26.47 57.80 1.17
C THR A 618 25.65 56.93 2.15
N TYR A 619 24.35 56.78 1.92
CA TYR A 619 23.49 55.89 2.71
C TYR A 619 23.96 54.43 2.59
N ALA A 620 24.26 53.98 1.37
CA ALA A 620 24.82 52.66 1.10
C ALA A 620 26.18 52.40 1.79
N THR A 621 27.02 53.43 1.99
CA THR A 621 28.32 53.28 2.69
C THR A 621 28.24 53.25 4.23
N LYS A 622 27.09 53.62 4.82
CA LYS A 622 26.91 53.70 6.29
C LYS A 622 26.24 52.46 6.89
N SER A 623 25.49 51.71 6.08
CA SER A 623 24.99 50.39 6.40
C SER A 623 25.93 49.35 5.79
N VAL A 624 26.45 48.42 6.59
CA VAL A 624 27.18 47.20 6.19
C VAL A 624 28.70 47.33 5.97
N SER A 625 29.43 46.44 6.63
CA SER A 625 30.86 46.16 6.44
C SER A 625 31.07 45.44 5.09
N GLN A 626 31.57 46.18 4.10
CA GLN A 626 32.07 45.71 2.79
C GLN A 626 31.34 44.54 2.12
N PRO A 627 30.35 44.81 1.25
CA PRO A 627 29.83 43.82 0.33
C PRO A 627 30.36 44.00 -1.12
N SER A 628 30.59 42.86 -1.77
CA SER A 628 31.04 42.66 -3.16
C SER A 628 30.24 43.44 -4.23
N TRP A 629 28.95 43.71 -3.99
CA TRP A 629 28.09 44.42 -4.95
C TRP A 629 28.51 45.89 -5.15
N PHE A 630 29.18 46.50 -4.16
CA PHE A 630 29.71 47.87 -4.28
C PHE A 630 30.82 47.98 -5.33
N GLU A 631 31.64 46.94 -5.53
CA GLU A 631 32.67 46.92 -6.59
C GLU A 631 32.02 46.91 -7.99
N SER A 632 30.91 46.16 -8.17
CA SER A 632 30.15 46.10 -9.43
C SER A 632 29.41 47.41 -9.74
N LEU A 633 28.86 48.05 -8.70
CA LEU A 633 28.27 49.39 -8.79
C LEU A 633 29.32 50.46 -9.15
N MET A 634 30.53 50.37 -8.57
CA MET A 634 31.62 51.31 -8.82
C MET A 634 32.28 51.11 -10.20
N GLU A 635 32.37 49.89 -10.70
CA GLU A 635 32.77 49.59 -12.10
C GLU A 635 31.83 50.27 -13.10
N TRP A 636 30.51 50.23 -12.87
CA TRP A 636 29.52 50.91 -13.72
C TRP A 636 29.62 52.44 -13.64
N ILE A 637 29.91 53.01 -12.46
CA ILE A 637 30.10 54.47 -12.29
C ILE A 637 31.41 54.97 -12.94
N ILE A 638 32.44 54.12 -13.03
CA ILE A 638 33.79 54.50 -13.52
C ILE A 638 34.01 54.12 -15.01
N GLY A 639 33.21 53.23 -15.60
CA GLY A 639 33.41 52.69 -16.94
C GLY A 639 32.70 53.42 -18.10
N ILE A 640 33.33 54.45 -18.67
CA ILE A 640 33.02 54.93 -20.03
C ILE A 640 34.12 54.45 -20.98
N THR A 641 33.89 53.39 -21.75
CA THR A 641 34.33 53.32 -23.17
C THR A 641 33.31 52.51 -23.97
N GLY A 642 32.85 53.09 -25.07
CA GLY A 642 31.77 52.54 -25.88
C GLY A 642 32.19 51.27 -26.62
N PHE A 643 31.38 50.23 -26.48
CA PHE A 643 31.07 49.29 -27.55
C PHE A 643 29.56 49.03 -27.49
N ALA A 644 28.86 49.43 -28.55
CA ALA A 644 27.53 48.92 -28.83
C ALA A 644 27.74 47.48 -29.32
N THR A 645 27.41 46.51 -28.48
CA THR A 645 27.20 45.12 -28.90
C THR A 645 25.71 44.92 -29.16
N VAL A 646 25.45 44.09 -30.16
CA VAL A 646 24.13 43.61 -30.64
C VAL A 646 23.18 43.34 -29.46
N ASP A 647 21.90 43.70 -29.64
CA ASP A 647 20.80 43.48 -28.69
C ASP A 647 20.75 42.01 -28.21
N GLU A 648 21.48 41.71 -27.14
CA GLU A 648 21.20 40.55 -26.31
C GLU A 648 19.92 40.86 -25.54
N ILE A 649 18.92 40.00 -25.68
CA ILE A 649 17.72 39.99 -24.83
C ILE A 649 18.22 39.80 -23.40
N LYS A 650 18.35 40.91 -22.65
CA LYS A 650 18.70 40.86 -21.24
C LYS A 650 17.49 40.32 -20.48
N PRO A 651 17.64 39.32 -19.61
CA PRO A 651 16.54 38.82 -18.81
C PRO A 651 16.02 39.96 -17.92
N GLU A 652 14.70 40.13 -17.90
CA GLU A 652 14.03 41.03 -16.97
C GLU A 652 14.31 40.58 -15.52
N PRO A 653 14.42 41.52 -14.57
CA PRO A 653 14.55 41.17 -13.16
C PRO A 653 13.30 40.40 -12.67
N GLU A 654 13.52 39.39 -11.85
CA GLU A 654 12.45 38.57 -11.26
C GLU A 654 12.28 38.93 -9.78
N LEU A 655 11.07 39.30 -9.38
CA LEU A 655 10.67 39.43 -7.98
C LEU A 655 10.31 38.07 -7.41
N ILE A 656 10.92 37.72 -6.27
CA ILE A 656 10.61 36.54 -5.49
C ILE A 656 9.84 36.96 -4.26
N ILE A 657 8.71 36.29 -4.03
CA ILE A 657 7.89 36.43 -2.83
C ILE A 657 8.04 35.12 -2.05
N GLU A 658 8.79 35.16 -0.95
CA GLU A 658 9.11 33.97 -0.13
C GLU A 658 7.89 33.46 0.65
N ASP A 659 6.98 34.37 1.02
CA ASP A 659 5.77 34.05 1.79
C ASP A 659 4.74 33.23 0.98
N HIS A 660 3.89 32.49 1.69
CA HIS A 660 2.71 31.85 1.11
C HIS A 660 1.68 32.91 0.71
N VAL A 661 1.32 32.96 -0.57
CA VAL A 661 0.48 34.01 -1.15
C VAL A 661 -0.61 33.46 -2.08
N GLN A 662 -1.67 34.26 -2.28
CA GLN A 662 -2.73 34.03 -3.27
C GLN A 662 -2.73 35.14 -4.35
N ASP A 663 -3.80 35.94 -4.45
CA ASP A 663 -3.89 37.03 -5.42
C ASP A 663 -3.04 38.22 -4.98
N LEU A 664 -2.30 38.80 -5.93
CA LEU A 664 -1.34 39.87 -5.66
C LEU A 664 -1.57 41.08 -6.54
N GLU A 665 -1.29 42.25 -5.98
CA GLU A 665 -1.21 43.53 -6.69
C GLU A 665 0.18 44.13 -6.44
N ILE A 666 0.97 44.21 -7.50
CA ILE A 666 2.31 44.83 -7.48
C ILE A 666 2.20 46.21 -8.11
N THR A 667 2.56 47.23 -7.36
CA THR A 667 2.61 48.61 -7.84
C THR A 667 4.05 49.08 -7.93
N TYR A 668 4.43 49.76 -9.00
CA TYR A 668 5.78 50.30 -9.18
C TYR A 668 5.79 51.51 -10.11
N GLU A 669 6.89 52.24 -10.13
CA GLU A 669 7.12 53.42 -10.97
C GLU A 669 8.30 53.20 -11.92
N THR A 670 8.20 53.83 -13.08
CA THR A 670 9.23 53.84 -14.13
C THR A 670 9.59 55.29 -14.52
N PRO A 671 10.81 55.54 -15.05
CA PRO A 671 11.27 56.89 -15.38
C PRO A 671 10.38 57.62 -16.39
N PRO A 672 10.19 58.93 -16.26
CA PRO A 672 9.36 59.69 -17.20
C PRO A 672 9.78 59.55 -18.66
N PRO A 673 8.84 59.58 -19.63
CA PRO A 673 9.19 59.93 -21.00
C PRO A 673 9.68 61.38 -21.06
N GLU A 674 10.67 61.63 -21.91
CA GLU A 674 11.37 62.90 -21.96
C GLU A 674 11.28 63.58 -23.30
N ALA A 675 11.00 64.88 -23.30
CA ALA A 675 11.01 65.70 -24.51
C ALA A 675 12.35 66.42 -24.67
N ILE A 676 13.00 66.20 -25.81
CA ILE A 676 14.17 66.94 -26.28
C ILE A 676 13.72 67.89 -27.37
N GLU A 677 13.84 69.19 -27.14
CA GLU A 677 13.44 70.22 -28.09
C GLU A 677 14.65 70.79 -28.82
N LYS A 678 14.52 70.96 -30.13
CA LYS A 678 15.50 71.63 -30.98
C LYS A 678 14.81 72.72 -31.79
N ASP A 679 15.22 73.96 -31.58
CA ASP A 679 14.81 75.08 -32.43
C ASP A 679 15.51 74.95 -33.79
N LEU A 680 14.73 74.96 -34.87
CA LEU A 680 15.22 74.88 -36.25
C LEU A 680 15.21 76.25 -36.95
N GLY A 681 14.86 77.33 -36.23
CA GLY A 681 14.65 78.66 -36.77
C GLY A 681 13.39 78.76 -37.64
N ASN A 682 13.00 79.98 -38.01
CA ASN A 682 11.83 80.29 -38.84
C ASN A 682 10.51 79.70 -38.29
N ASN A 683 10.25 79.84 -36.98
CA ASN A 683 9.06 79.31 -36.29
C ASN A 683 8.88 77.77 -36.42
N ARG A 684 9.98 77.03 -36.62
CA ARG A 684 9.96 75.56 -36.63
C ARG A 684 10.70 75.03 -35.41
N LYS A 685 10.05 74.10 -34.73
CA LYS A 685 10.63 73.36 -33.61
C LYS A 685 10.53 71.87 -33.89
N ARG A 686 11.57 71.11 -33.57
CA ARG A 686 11.53 69.65 -33.52
C ARG A 686 11.48 69.22 -32.07
N ILE A 687 10.57 68.29 -31.76
CA ILE A 687 10.45 67.68 -30.45
C ILE A 687 10.68 66.18 -30.65
N THR A 688 11.64 65.63 -29.94
CA THR A 688 11.91 64.20 -29.90
C THR A 688 11.50 63.72 -28.51
N ILE A 689 10.51 62.83 -28.46
CA ILE A 689 10.12 62.15 -27.23
C ILE A 689 10.97 60.88 -27.14
N THR A 690 11.64 60.69 -26.02
CA THR A 690 12.54 59.56 -25.78
C THR A 690 12.23 58.93 -24.43
N SER A 691 12.34 57.62 -24.34
CA SER A 691 12.35 56.89 -23.08
C SER A 691 13.08 55.57 -23.29
N GLU A 692 13.70 55.06 -22.22
CA GLU A 692 14.27 53.70 -22.18
C GLU A 692 13.16 52.65 -21.97
N THR A 693 12.04 53.03 -21.34
CA THR A 693 10.87 52.17 -21.15
C THR A 693 9.82 52.46 -22.22
N HIS A 694 9.21 51.43 -22.78
CA HIS A 694 8.13 51.61 -23.75
C HIS A 694 6.87 52.13 -23.06
N TYR A 695 6.27 53.19 -23.62
CA TYR A 695 5.02 53.75 -23.11
C TYR A 695 4.00 53.95 -24.21
N GLU A 696 2.74 53.68 -23.88
CA GLU A 696 1.60 53.99 -24.72
C GLU A 696 0.96 55.34 -24.35
N ASN A 697 0.34 56.00 -25.33
CA ASN A 697 -0.47 57.21 -25.13
C ASN A 697 0.25 58.35 -24.38
N VAL A 698 1.53 58.58 -24.68
CA VAL A 698 2.34 59.63 -24.04
C VAL A 698 1.73 61.02 -24.26
N PHE A 699 1.34 61.68 -23.18
CA PHE A 699 0.89 63.06 -23.18
C PHE A 699 2.10 64.01 -23.22
N ALA A 700 2.31 64.64 -24.37
CA ALA A 700 3.40 65.57 -24.61
C ALA A 700 2.89 67.00 -24.84
N PHE A 701 3.67 67.97 -24.37
CA PHE A 701 3.41 69.40 -24.53
C PHE A 701 4.72 70.16 -24.77
N THR A 702 4.62 71.37 -25.30
CA THR A 702 5.76 72.26 -25.57
C THR A 702 5.31 73.70 -25.46
N ASP A 703 6.24 74.59 -25.10
CA ASP A 703 6.00 76.02 -25.12
C ASP A 703 6.24 76.59 -26.51
N VAL A 704 5.30 77.37 -27.03
CA VAL A 704 5.42 78.05 -28.32
C VAL A 704 5.37 79.56 -28.13
N ASN A 705 6.05 80.32 -28.99
CA ASN A 705 5.93 81.77 -29.02
C ASN A 705 4.46 82.16 -29.24
N ASN A 706 4.05 83.32 -28.69
CA ASN A 706 2.67 83.80 -28.68
C ASN A 706 2.13 84.06 -30.10
N LEU A 707 1.70 83.00 -30.77
CA LEU A 707 1.20 82.96 -32.14
C LEU A 707 -0.29 82.53 -32.13
N PRO A 708 -1.10 82.97 -33.11
CA PRO A 708 -2.51 82.59 -33.19
C PRO A 708 -2.69 81.07 -33.26
N ARG A 709 -3.70 80.52 -32.56
CA ARG A 709 -3.96 79.06 -32.46
C ARG A 709 -4.03 78.33 -33.81
N ASN A 710 -4.46 79.02 -34.87
CA ASN A 710 -4.63 78.45 -36.21
C ASN A 710 -3.33 78.41 -37.05
N SER A 711 -2.21 78.90 -36.50
CA SER A 711 -0.92 78.97 -37.20
C SER A 711 -0.01 77.76 -36.98
N PHE A 712 -0.39 76.84 -36.08
CA PHE A 712 0.40 75.66 -35.78
C PHE A 712 0.11 74.52 -36.74
N ARG A 713 1.17 73.86 -37.22
CA ARG A 713 1.10 72.61 -37.98
C ARG A 713 2.00 71.59 -37.31
N LEU A 714 1.44 70.45 -36.92
CA LEU A 714 2.18 69.33 -36.34
C LEU A 714 2.47 68.31 -37.45
N TYR A 715 3.71 67.86 -37.51
CA TYR A 715 4.16 66.84 -38.47
C TYR A 715 4.85 65.72 -37.70
N TRP A 716 4.45 64.47 -37.95
CA TRP A 716 5.18 63.30 -37.48
C TRP A 716 6.34 63.04 -38.44
N ILE A 717 7.58 63.10 -37.94
CA ILE A 717 8.75 62.75 -38.73
C ILE A 717 8.96 61.24 -38.58
N LYS A 718 8.80 60.50 -39.67
CA LYS A 718 9.16 59.09 -39.73
C LYS A 718 10.61 59.03 -40.24
N ASP A 719 11.54 58.65 -39.39
CA ASP A 719 12.89 58.31 -39.84
C ASP A 719 12.77 57.07 -40.73
N THR A 720 13.19 57.19 -41.99
CA THR A 720 13.27 56.09 -42.98
C THR A 720 14.58 55.37 -42.92
#